data_AF-A0A819AIM9-F1
#
_entry.id   AF-A0A819AIM9-F1
#
_cell.length_a   1.000
_cell.length_b   1.000
_cell.length_c   1.000
_cell.angle_alpha   90.00
_cell.angle_beta   90.00
_cell.angle_gamma   90.00
#
_symmetry.space_group_name_H-M   'P 1'
#
loop_
_entity.id
_entity.type
_entity.pdbx_description
1 polymer ?
#
loop_
_entity_poly.entity_id
_entity_poly.type
_entity_poly.pdbx_seq_one_letter_code
_entity_poly.pdbx_strand_id
1 'polypeptide(L)'
;MSRLEDLPGEILMLIFEYMDVEDVWTIFFNMTAKFNILVFDSRLRLTVNTSKLGKSKFDEFCLSLAERNCNNIYSLTLSNNYFRYPQIRQFLFNASFTYFQSLYSLTLIDINYGELMKTTKQIKQLTNLNHLHINTHEIFDDKQLMDAAQALFDQPKIHVLDINFHGKMQWHTSKPILLSNLEVLSLNFISIDRLFSLLPYCPKLRSLSMTLDSRSISSVPNDDTELSTTPIQTFPQIRNLRFCLRSFNLSVLQSLLNALPSIKLLSIDTLIYNEEYIRAPFWTLLLQQRLPLLERIRLILRGFFTLQPNKVIVLYRRNLIDGYKYDRYWLDRAHRKIFMSSVLFDLILLWSSQESDADYLELQNLLNTEFPNEFLIHSFTTTKQAIEHVQSIKKPSRLSIVITKLGTNEETLSKPFIETIRSHDKHTFIILHSYTACCDPNIRWSFASLGVNMVTATIKPIRDVLQQLISLAQPSSKTKYACLYCKWPSFSLEQLCIHVPLYHTNEQEFSVKCNLCQRPTHNYAVHLHDEHSPEQHPRSIAGPLYAFSLVVCRRKRDNCFLVVQESGSMGFWLPGGRVELGEQLDKAAERETLEEAGVKIRLTGVLKIEFIPRSDSNRLRIIFFAEPADENDCEPKTIPDYESYGAMWLTYEQTIQCSTRGQLRGNEPLKWFKYIAQDGIIHPLSILSKNEL
;
A
#
# COMPACT_ATOMS: atom_id res chain seq x y z
N MET A 1 8.38 62.73 -7.10
CA MET A 1 9.02 61.42 -6.84
C MET A 1 9.82 61.57 -5.56
N SER A 2 9.50 60.79 -4.52
CA SER A 2 10.30 60.73 -3.27
C SER A 2 11.65 60.08 -3.56
N ARG A 3 12.74 60.67 -3.09
CA ARG A 3 14.09 60.12 -3.22
C ARG A 3 14.35 59.12 -2.09
N LEU A 4 15.27 58.19 -2.31
CA LEU A 4 15.63 57.19 -1.30
C LEU A 4 16.17 57.85 -0.01
N GLU A 5 16.90 58.97 -0.15
CA GLU A 5 17.40 59.76 0.99
C GLU A 5 16.30 60.35 1.88
N ASP A 6 15.06 60.45 1.39
CA ASP A 6 13.92 61.00 2.13
C ASP A 6 13.35 59.98 3.15
N LEU A 7 13.75 58.71 3.08
CA LEU A 7 13.31 57.68 4.02
C LEU A 7 13.87 57.91 5.44
N PRO A 8 13.15 57.53 6.51
CA PRO A 8 13.67 57.50 7.87
C PRO A 8 14.93 56.62 7.98
N GLY A 9 15.86 56.99 8.86
CA GLY A 9 17.12 56.27 9.04
C GLY A 9 16.92 54.81 9.43
N GLU A 10 15.88 54.51 10.19
CA GLU A 10 15.49 53.17 10.63
C GLU A 10 15.11 52.26 9.44
N ILE A 11 14.39 52.81 8.46
CA ILE A 11 13.99 52.07 7.26
C ILE A 11 15.21 51.82 6.37
N LEU A 12 16.11 52.80 6.26
CA LEU A 12 17.36 52.65 5.51
C LEU A 12 18.28 51.60 6.14
N MET A 13 18.38 51.56 7.48
CA MET A 13 19.13 50.51 8.18
C MET A 13 18.52 49.13 7.94
N LEU A 14 17.18 48.99 7.99
CA LEU A 14 16.53 47.73 7.64
C LEU A 14 16.87 47.29 6.20
N ILE A 15 16.91 48.22 5.25
CA ILE A 15 17.33 47.92 3.88
C ILE A 15 18.78 47.43 3.86
N PHE A 16 19.69 48.11 4.56
CA PHE A 16 21.10 47.72 4.63
C PHE A 16 21.30 46.34 5.27
N GLU A 17 20.50 45.95 6.26
CA GLU A 17 20.56 44.62 6.87
C GLU A 17 20.23 43.48 5.90
N TYR A 18 19.47 43.74 4.83
CA TYR A 18 19.18 42.77 3.76
C TYR A 18 20.25 42.73 2.66
N MET A 19 21.23 43.64 2.69
CA MET A 19 22.28 43.74 1.68
C MET A 19 23.60 43.16 2.18
N ASP A 20 24.45 42.69 1.26
CA ASP A 20 25.82 42.35 1.64
C ASP A 20 26.59 43.62 1.97
N VAL A 21 27.50 43.52 2.92
CA VAL A 21 28.34 44.61 3.37
C VAL A 21 29.11 45.28 2.21
N GLU A 22 29.54 44.53 1.21
CA GLU A 22 30.21 45.09 0.03
C GLU A 22 29.26 46.01 -0.75
N ASP A 23 28.00 45.63 -0.90
CA ASP A 23 26.99 46.44 -1.60
C ASP A 23 26.66 47.69 -0.78
N VAL A 24 26.52 47.56 0.54
CA VAL A 24 26.28 48.70 1.44
C VAL A 24 27.40 49.72 1.33
N TRP A 25 28.67 49.27 1.37
CA TRP A 25 29.82 50.16 1.20
C TRP A 25 29.93 50.72 -0.21
N THR A 26 29.90 49.88 -1.24
CA THR A 26 30.15 50.33 -2.62
C THR A 26 29.07 51.30 -3.11
N ILE A 27 27.82 51.08 -2.69
CA ILE A 27 26.68 51.87 -3.19
C ILE A 27 26.49 53.12 -2.33
N PHE A 28 26.46 53.02 -1.00
CA PHE A 28 25.97 54.10 -0.14
C PHE A 28 27.07 54.91 0.56
N PHE A 29 28.26 54.33 0.75
CA PHE A 29 29.38 55.05 1.33
C PHE A 29 29.84 56.15 0.37
N ASN A 30 30.06 57.35 0.90
CA ASN A 30 30.36 58.59 0.18
C ASN A 30 29.23 59.16 -0.72
N MET A 31 28.01 58.60 -0.69
CA MET A 31 26.88 59.22 -1.39
C MET A 31 26.38 60.48 -0.69
N THR A 32 26.12 60.41 0.62
CA THR A 32 25.65 61.55 1.42
C THR A 32 26.16 61.45 2.85
N ALA A 33 26.19 62.58 3.58
CA ALA A 33 26.53 62.60 4.99
C ALA A 33 25.58 61.71 5.84
N LYS A 34 24.29 61.66 5.49
CA LYS A 34 23.29 60.82 6.15
C LYS A 34 23.61 59.33 5.98
N PHE A 35 23.91 58.89 4.76
CA PHE A 35 24.30 57.50 4.52
C PHE A 35 25.61 57.13 5.21
N ASN A 36 26.60 58.03 5.20
CA ASN A 36 27.85 57.79 5.92
C ASN A 36 27.62 57.56 7.41
N ILE A 37 26.75 58.34 8.07
CA ILE A 37 26.43 58.13 9.49
C ILE A 37 25.76 56.76 9.69
N LEU A 38 24.80 56.40 8.84
CA LEU A 38 24.05 55.15 8.98
C LEU A 38 24.91 53.90 8.76
N VAL A 39 25.89 53.93 7.84
CA VAL A 39 26.79 52.81 7.55
C VAL A 39 27.73 52.47 8.74
N PHE A 40 28.02 53.43 9.61
CA PHE A 40 28.82 53.24 10.83
C PHE A 40 27.98 53.24 12.12
N ASP A 41 26.64 53.24 12.02
CA ASP A 41 25.78 53.22 13.20
C ASP A 41 25.95 51.89 13.96
N SER A 42 26.20 51.96 15.27
CA SER A 42 26.45 50.77 16.10
C SER A 42 25.26 49.83 16.24
N ARG A 43 24.06 50.27 15.83
CA ARG A 43 22.84 49.45 15.81
C ARG A 43 22.72 48.62 14.54
N LEU A 44 23.46 48.95 13.49
CA LEU A 44 23.37 48.29 12.19
C LEU A 44 23.98 46.88 12.27
N ARG A 45 23.21 45.87 11.91
CA ARG A 45 23.66 44.47 11.89
C ARG A 45 24.13 44.07 10.50
N LEU A 46 25.43 43.93 10.36
CA LEU A 46 26.04 43.68 9.06
C LEU A 46 26.22 42.19 8.78
N THR A 47 25.79 41.77 7.59
CA THR A 47 26.06 40.44 7.03
C THR A 47 27.19 40.56 6.03
N VAL A 48 28.28 39.82 6.27
CA VAL A 48 29.49 39.88 5.47
C VAL A 48 29.73 38.54 4.78
N ASN A 49 29.60 38.49 3.45
CA ASN A 49 29.99 37.34 2.66
C ASN A 49 31.24 37.60 1.82
N THR A 50 32.40 37.22 2.36
CA THR A 50 33.67 37.45 1.68
C THR A 50 33.95 36.47 0.53
N SER A 51 33.17 35.40 0.34
CA SER A 51 33.46 34.34 -0.65
C SER A 51 33.56 34.84 -2.10
N LYS A 52 32.99 36.01 -2.40
CA LYS A 52 33.05 36.63 -3.72
C LYS A 52 34.21 37.62 -3.89
N LEU A 53 34.87 38.04 -2.81
CA LEU A 53 35.94 39.03 -2.83
C LEU A 53 37.23 38.45 -3.41
N GLY A 54 37.86 39.20 -4.31
CA GLY A 54 39.23 38.95 -4.74
C GLY A 54 40.25 39.38 -3.70
N LYS A 55 41.50 38.93 -3.85
CA LYS A 55 42.60 39.17 -2.89
C LYS A 55 42.70 40.62 -2.41
N SER A 56 42.80 41.59 -3.33
CA SER A 56 43.02 43.00 -2.97
C SER A 56 41.90 43.56 -2.09
N LYS A 57 40.64 43.32 -2.47
CA LYS A 57 39.47 43.77 -1.69
C LYS A 57 39.36 43.05 -0.36
N PHE A 58 39.76 41.78 -0.29
CA PHE A 58 39.77 41.01 0.95
C PHE A 58 40.85 41.50 1.92
N ASP A 59 42.05 41.77 1.43
CA ASP A 59 43.14 42.34 2.24
C ASP A 59 42.72 43.74 2.78
N GLU A 60 42.10 44.57 1.94
CA GLU A 60 41.51 45.85 2.35
C GLU A 60 40.38 45.66 3.37
N PHE A 61 39.52 44.67 3.19
CA PHE A 61 38.49 44.30 4.16
C PHE A 61 39.11 43.93 5.52
N CYS A 62 40.15 43.09 5.54
CA CYS A 62 40.84 42.72 6.79
C CYS A 62 41.48 43.93 7.50
N LEU A 63 42.05 44.87 6.75
CA LEU A 63 42.72 46.05 7.30
C LEU A 63 41.72 47.12 7.78
N SER A 64 40.69 47.43 6.99
CA SER A 64 39.76 48.55 7.24
C SER A 64 38.67 48.23 8.25
N LEU A 65 38.15 46.99 8.27
CA LEU A 65 37.03 46.60 9.14
C LEU A 65 37.45 46.11 10.52
N ALA A 66 38.66 45.56 10.66
CA ALA A 66 39.21 45.17 11.96
C ALA A 66 39.32 46.37 12.92
N GLU A 67 39.43 47.60 12.40
CA GLU A 67 39.63 48.80 13.20
C GLU A 67 38.35 49.61 13.51
N ARG A 68 37.25 49.49 12.73
CA ARG A 68 36.11 50.44 12.84
C ARG A 68 34.72 49.83 13.01
N ASN A 69 34.45 48.62 12.53
CA ASN A 69 33.08 48.05 12.49
C ASN A 69 32.98 46.60 13.00
N CYS A 70 34.01 46.07 13.65
CA CYS A 70 34.02 44.69 14.18
C CYS A 70 32.85 44.39 15.14
N ASN A 71 32.35 45.40 15.86
CA ASN A 71 31.18 45.29 16.74
C ASN A 71 29.83 45.27 16.02
N ASN A 72 29.77 45.60 14.73
CA ASN A 72 28.53 45.62 13.95
C ASN A 72 28.34 44.37 13.09
N ILE A 73 29.41 43.57 12.91
CA ILE A 73 29.35 42.34 12.12
C ILE A 73 28.57 41.28 12.91
N TYR A 74 27.38 41.00 12.42
CA TYR A 74 26.46 40.03 12.99
C TYR A 74 26.64 38.64 12.38
N SER A 75 26.94 38.57 11.07
CA SER A 75 27.23 37.32 10.38
C SER A 75 28.46 37.45 9.49
N LEU A 76 29.35 36.46 9.54
CA LEU A 76 30.59 36.42 8.76
C LEU A 76 30.74 35.09 8.01
N THR A 77 31.00 35.17 6.71
CA THR A 77 31.36 34.03 5.86
C THR A 77 32.76 34.21 5.31
N LEU A 78 33.63 33.22 5.55
CA LEU A 78 34.99 33.13 5.01
C LEU A 78 35.14 31.85 4.16
N SER A 79 35.85 31.93 3.03
CA SER A 79 36.03 30.79 2.14
C SER A 79 37.48 30.64 1.64
N ASN A 80 38.01 29.43 1.76
CA ASN A 80 39.30 29.06 1.21
C ASN A 80 39.24 28.52 -0.24
N ASN A 81 38.12 28.75 -0.95
CA ASN A 81 37.87 28.18 -2.28
C ASN A 81 39.13 28.12 -3.15
N TYR A 82 39.52 26.89 -3.51
CA TYR A 82 40.79 26.53 -4.16
C TYR A 82 41.14 27.38 -5.39
N PHE A 83 40.14 27.95 -6.08
CA PHE A 83 40.34 28.71 -7.32
C PHE A 83 40.53 30.21 -7.14
N ARG A 84 40.35 30.78 -5.94
CA ARG A 84 40.36 32.23 -5.74
C ARG A 84 41.43 32.72 -4.78
N TYR A 85 41.30 32.43 -3.49
CA TYR A 85 42.16 32.99 -2.44
C TYR A 85 41.90 32.33 -1.08
N PRO A 86 42.91 31.95 -0.28
CA PRO A 86 42.73 31.31 1.03
C PRO A 86 42.36 32.33 2.12
N GLN A 87 41.11 32.77 2.14
CA GLN A 87 40.62 33.84 3.01
C GLN A 87 40.70 33.51 4.50
N ILE A 88 40.42 32.26 4.89
CA ILE A 88 40.43 31.86 6.31
C ILE A 88 41.86 31.93 6.84
N ARG A 89 42.82 31.42 6.07
CA ARG A 89 44.24 31.52 6.40
C ARG A 89 44.68 32.97 6.58
N GLN A 90 44.34 33.82 5.62
CA GLN A 90 44.73 35.23 5.62
C GLN A 90 44.07 35.99 6.77
N PHE A 91 42.78 35.72 7.02
CA PHE A 91 42.06 36.31 8.14
C PHE A 91 42.72 35.95 9.47
N LEU A 92 43.02 34.67 9.71
CA LEU A 92 43.69 34.21 10.94
C LEU A 92 45.11 34.75 11.10
N PHE A 93 45.73 35.27 10.03
CA PHE A 93 47.04 35.92 10.06
C PHE A 93 46.93 37.41 10.39
N ASN A 94 45.96 38.12 9.82
CA ASN A 94 45.82 39.58 9.96
C ASN A 94 44.84 40.01 11.07
N ALA A 95 43.94 39.13 11.50
CA ALA A 95 42.86 39.43 12.43
C ALA A 95 42.60 38.26 13.39
N SER A 96 41.80 38.52 14.42
CA SER A 96 41.35 37.53 15.40
C SER A 96 39.84 37.55 15.50
N PHE A 97 39.21 36.38 15.60
CA PHE A 97 37.77 36.29 15.85
C PHE A 97 37.38 36.97 17.17
N THR A 98 38.29 37.08 18.14
CA THR A 98 38.04 37.71 19.45
C THR A 98 37.64 39.19 19.38
N TYR A 99 37.89 39.88 18.25
CA TYR A 99 37.45 41.25 18.06
C TYR A 99 35.96 41.39 17.70
N PHE A 100 35.31 40.30 17.28
CA PHE A 100 33.93 40.32 16.77
C PHE A 100 32.94 39.87 17.85
N GLN A 101 32.85 40.64 18.94
CA GLN A 101 32.04 40.26 20.11
C GLN A 101 30.53 40.18 19.81
N SER A 102 30.05 40.92 18.80
CA SER A 102 28.65 40.88 18.35
C SER A 102 28.35 39.76 17.34
N LEU A 103 29.36 38.97 16.96
CA LEU A 103 29.20 37.92 15.95
C LEU A 103 28.23 36.85 16.44
N TYR A 104 27.14 36.68 15.72
CA TYR A 104 26.09 35.71 16.01
C TYR A 104 26.19 34.45 15.16
N SER A 105 26.61 34.60 13.89
CA SER A 105 26.75 33.50 12.94
C SER A 105 28.11 33.51 12.23
N LEU A 106 28.79 32.37 12.23
CA LEU A 106 30.06 32.17 11.54
C LEU A 106 29.95 31.01 10.53
N THR A 107 30.35 31.26 9.30
CA THR A 107 30.37 30.28 8.21
C THR A 107 31.81 30.15 7.66
N LEU A 108 32.36 28.94 7.71
CA LEU A 108 33.71 28.62 7.27
C LEU A 108 33.65 27.59 6.14
N ILE A 109 34.08 27.98 4.95
CA ILE A 109 34.02 27.15 3.74
C ILE A 109 35.43 26.74 3.33
N ASP A 110 35.64 25.44 3.11
CA ASP A 110 36.92 24.82 2.71
C ASP A 110 38.04 25.00 3.76
N ILE A 111 37.66 24.98 5.05
CA ILE A 111 38.63 25.11 6.14
C ILE A 111 39.50 23.85 6.29
N ASN A 112 40.80 24.01 6.51
CA ASN A 112 41.68 22.87 6.82
C ASN A 112 41.74 22.58 8.32
N TYR A 113 42.23 21.40 8.70
CA TYR A 113 42.31 20.97 10.10
C TYR A 113 43.05 21.96 11.00
N GLY A 114 44.20 22.46 10.56
CA GLY A 114 45.02 23.40 11.35
C GLY A 114 44.32 24.73 11.62
N GLU A 115 43.61 25.26 10.63
CA GLU A 115 42.81 26.48 10.75
C GLU A 115 41.57 26.27 11.62
N LEU A 116 40.92 25.11 11.50
CA LEU A 116 39.77 24.75 12.33
C LEU A 116 40.14 24.72 13.81
N MET A 117 41.25 24.05 14.17
CA MET A 117 41.70 23.96 15.56
C MET A 117 42.14 25.31 16.15
N LYS A 118 42.64 26.23 15.32
CA LYS A 118 42.90 27.62 15.75
C LYS A 118 41.59 28.40 15.95
N THR A 119 40.65 28.23 15.04
CA THR A 119 39.36 28.93 15.07
C THR A 119 38.53 28.51 16.28
N THR A 120 38.40 27.21 16.56
CA THR A 120 37.64 26.68 17.71
C THR A 120 38.16 27.19 19.06
N LYS A 121 39.47 27.48 19.17
CA LYS A 121 40.06 28.12 20.35
C LYS A 121 39.64 29.58 20.51
N GLN A 122 39.62 30.35 19.42
CA GLN A 122 39.26 31.77 19.45
C GLN A 122 37.76 31.98 19.68
N ILE A 123 36.90 31.21 18.98
CA ILE A 123 35.45 31.39 19.07
C ILE A 123 34.88 31.00 20.44
N LYS A 124 35.60 30.20 21.23
CA LYS A 124 35.22 29.85 22.61
C LYS A 124 35.07 31.09 23.51
N GLN A 125 35.76 32.18 23.18
CA GLN A 125 35.71 33.45 23.91
C GLN A 125 34.50 34.31 23.51
N LEU A 126 33.91 34.06 22.34
CA LEU A 126 32.77 34.84 21.84
C LEU A 126 31.53 34.56 22.68
N THR A 127 30.85 35.61 23.11
CA THR A 127 29.66 35.52 23.99
C THR A 127 28.37 35.35 23.21
N ASN A 128 28.30 35.90 22.00
CA ASN A 128 27.06 35.95 21.21
C ASN A 128 26.99 34.92 20.09
N LEU A 129 28.06 34.15 19.85
CA LEU A 129 28.12 33.18 18.75
C LEU A 129 27.14 32.03 19.02
N ASN A 130 26.09 31.96 18.19
CA ASN A 130 25.01 31.00 18.32
C ASN A 130 25.02 29.96 17.19
N HIS A 131 25.35 30.40 15.98
CA HIS A 131 25.32 29.59 14.76
C HIS A 131 26.73 29.39 14.19
N LEU A 132 27.11 28.14 13.96
CA LEU A 132 28.38 27.78 13.36
C LEU A 132 28.17 26.79 12.21
N HIS A 133 28.59 27.19 11.01
CA HIS A 133 28.60 26.34 9.83
C HIS A 133 30.05 26.08 9.39
N ILE A 134 30.40 24.81 9.22
CA ILE A 134 31.73 24.38 8.80
C ILE A 134 31.62 23.41 7.63
N ASN A 135 32.32 23.74 6.56
CA ASN A 135 32.52 22.88 5.41
C ASN A 135 34.01 22.70 5.16
N THR A 136 34.46 21.46 4.91
CA THR A 136 35.85 21.16 4.54
C THR A 136 35.89 20.12 3.43
N HIS A 137 36.70 20.39 2.39
CA HIS A 137 37.06 19.42 1.35
C HIS A 137 38.29 18.58 1.71
N GLU A 138 38.99 18.90 2.79
CA GLU A 138 40.12 18.10 3.28
C GLU A 138 39.60 16.81 3.93
N ILE A 139 40.25 15.70 3.62
CA ILE A 139 39.95 14.41 4.24
C ILE A 139 40.76 14.32 5.53
N PHE A 140 40.07 14.46 6.66
CA PHE A 140 40.67 14.29 7.97
C PHE A 140 40.87 12.79 8.28
N ASP A 141 41.97 12.45 8.93
CA ASP A 141 42.14 11.12 9.52
C ASP A 141 41.24 10.94 10.76
N ASP A 142 41.13 9.70 11.25
CA ASP A 142 40.25 9.37 12.39
C ASP A 142 40.57 10.18 13.66
N LYS A 143 41.86 10.46 13.92
CA LYS A 143 42.30 11.24 15.08
C LYS A 143 41.94 12.71 14.91
N GLN A 144 42.16 13.27 13.72
CA GLN A 144 41.80 14.64 13.38
C GLN A 144 40.29 14.88 13.46
N LEU A 145 39.48 13.93 12.98
CA LEU A 145 38.01 13.99 13.10
C LEU A 145 37.57 14.00 14.56
N MET A 146 38.18 13.15 15.39
CA MET A 146 37.92 13.12 16.83
C MET A 146 38.25 14.44 17.52
N ASP A 147 39.45 14.97 17.27
CA ASP A 147 39.89 16.22 17.88
C ASP A 147 39.02 17.41 17.43
N ALA A 148 38.68 17.46 16.14
CA ALA A 148 37.81 18.48 15.56
C ALA A 148 36.40 18.41 16.16
N ALA A 149 35.82 17.22 16.24
CA ALA A 149 34.50 17.03 16.78
C ALA A 149 34.44 17.38 18.27
N GLN A 150 35.41 16.93 19.07
CA GLN A 150 35.51 17.33 20.47
C GLN A 150 35.58 18.85 20.62
N ALA A 151 36.42 19.52 19.84
CA ALA A 151 36.59 20.97 19.91
C ALA A 151 35.33 21.76 19.50
N LEU A 152 34.47 21.19 18.65
CA LEU A 152 33.23 21.82 18.19
C LEU A 152 32.07 21.60 19.16
N PHE A 153 31.96 20.41 19.75
CA PHE A 153 30.89 20.10 20.72
C PHE A 153 31.17 20.68 22.11
N ASP A 154 32.44 20.94 22.44
CA ASP A 154 32.85 21.64 23.67
C ASP A 154 32.63 23.16 23.64
N GLN A 155 31.87 23.68 22.67
CA GLN A 155 31.53 25.09 22.55
C GLN A 155 30.25 25.40 23.34
N PRO A 156 30.35 25.99 24.55
CA PRO A 156 29.22 26.04 25.48
C PRO A 156 28.08 26.97 25.03
N LYS A 157 28.30 27.86 24.06
CA LYS A 157 27.35 28.91 23.66
C LYS A 157 26.69 28.68 22.31
N ILE A 158 27.17 27.69 21.56
CA ILE A 158 26.63 27.36 20.23
C ILE A 158 25.35 26.55 20.42
N HIS A 159 24.28 26.97 19.75
CA HIS A 159 22.99 26.29 19.75
C HIS A 159 22.70 25.63 18.40
N VAL A 160 23.27 26.16 17.31
CA VAL A 160 23.14 25.60 15.96
C VAL A 160 24.50 25.28 15.38
N LEU A 161 24.71 24.01 15.06
CA LEU A 161 25.96 23.50 14.51
C LEU A 161 25.70 22.71 13.23
N ASP A 162 26.34 23.12 12.14
CA ASP A 162 26.28 22.46 10.84
C ASP A 162 27.68 22.08 10.37
N ILE A 163 27.91 20.78 10.20
CA ILE A 163 29.21 20.20 9.90
C ILE A 163 29.12 19.35 8.63
N ASN A 164 29.89 19.75 7.62
CA ASN A 164 30.12 18.99 6.41
C ASN A 164 31.60 18.60 6.29
N PHE A 165 31.95 17.43 6.83
CA PHE A 165 33.28 16.84 6.70
C PHE A 165 33.30 15.80 5.59
N HIS A 166 34.36 15.82 4.76
CA HIS A 166 34.62 14.78 3.78
C HIS A 166 35.45 13.65 4.43
N GLY A 167 34.80 12.58 4.89
CA GLY A 167 35.48 11.44 5.52
C GLY A 167 34.54 10.60 6.38
N LYS A 168 34.95 9.39 6.77
CA LYS A 168 34.19 8.59 7.76
C LYS A 168 34.52 9.12 9.16
N MET A 169 33.62 9.90 9.77
CA MET A 169 33.78 10.29 11.18
C MET A 169 33.72 9.06 12.09
N GLN A 170 34.86 8.65 12.63
CA GLN A 170 34.93 7.66 13.70
C GLN A 170 34.85 8.37 15.04
N TRP A 171 33.80 8.09 15.82
CA TRP A 171 33.60 8.69 17.15
C TRP A 171 33.91 7.68 18.25
N HIS A 172 35.04 7.81 18.95
CA HIS A 172 35.42 6.99 20.11
C HIS A 172 35.95 7.89 21.22
N THR A 173 35.10 8.31 22.16
CA THR A 173 35.57 9.15 23.26
C THR A 173 35.99 8.30 24.46
N SER A 174 37.26 8.43 24.85
CA SER A 174 37.77 8.05 26.17
C SER A 174 37.66 9.19 27.20
N LYS A 175 37.21 10.39 26.79
CA LYS A 175 37.01 11.56 27.65
C LYS A 175 35.56 12.02 27.64
N PRO A 176 35.00 12.47 28.78
CA PRO A 176 33.63 12.96 28.83
C PRO A 176 33.49 14.24 28.03
N ILE A 177 32.66 14.22 26.98
CA ILE A 177 32.19 15.43 26.31
C ILE A 177 31.34 16.20 27.32
N LEU A 178 31.57 17.51 27.48
CA LEU A 178 30.65 18.35 28.24
C LEU A 178 29.27 18.35 27.58
N LEU A 179 28.20 18.37 28.39
CA LEU A 179 26.85 18.45 27.84
C LEU A 179 26.72 19.70 26.96
N SER A 180 26.47 19.50 25.67
CA SER A 180 26.36 20.60 24.73
C SER A 180 25.02 21.33 24.89
N ASN A 181 25.01 22.62 24.56
CA ASN A 181 23.78 23.43 24.50
C ASN A 181 23.10 23.38 23.12
N LEU A 182 23.47 22.41 22.28
CA LEU A 182 22.97 22.30 20.91
C LEU A 182 21.47 22.00 20.89
N GLU A 183 20.73 22.82 20.15
CA GLU A 183 19.32 22.61 19.82
C GLU A 183 19.14 22.10 18.39
N VAL A 184 20.07 22.46 17.49
CA VAL A 184 20.07 22.06 16.08
C VAL A 184 21.44 21.53 15.68
N LEU A 185 21.46 20.32 15.12
CA LEU A 185 22.68 19.65 14.66
C LEU A 185 22.51 19.14 13.24
N SER A 186 23.48 19.43 12.38
CA SER A 186 23.57 18.91 11.02
C SER A 186 24.92 18.22 10.80
N LEU A 187 24.88 16.94 10.39
CA LEU A 187 26.07 16.08 10.24
C LEU A 187 26.05 15.34 8.91
N ASN A 188 27.06 15.51 8.07
CA ASN A 188 27.22 14.68 6.88
C ASN A 188 28.19 13.52 7.12
N PHE A 189 27.88 12.34 6.58
CA PHE A 189 28.72 11.13 6.58
C PHE A 189 28.96 10.48 7.95
N ILE A 190 27.91 10.38 8.77
CA ILE A 190 27.94 9.65 10.06
C ILE A 190 27.33 8.24 9.92
N SER A 191 27.83 7.26 10.67
CA SER A 191 27.19 5.94 10.79
C SER A 191 26.21 5.90 11.97
N ILE A 192 25.25 4.96 11.92
CA ILE A 192 24.16 4.91 12.91
C ILE A 192 24.66 4.61 14.34
N ASP A 193 25.61 3.69 14.50
CA ASP A 193 26.17 3.35 15.82
C ASP A 193 26.84 4.57 16.47
N ARG A 194 27.49 5.40 15.65
CA ARG A 194 28.19 6.61 16.11
C ARG A 194 27.21 7.72 16.47
N LEU A 195 26.16 7.87 15.69
CA LEU A 195 25.08 8.78 16.04
C LEU A 195 24.55 8.44 17.45
N PHE A 196 24.25 7.17 17.73
CA PHE A 196 23.75 6.77 19.04
C PHE A 196 24.76 6.96 20.17
N SER A 197 26.06 6.90 19.90
CA SER A 197 27.08 7.27 20.91
C SER A 197 27.15 8.78 21.20
N LEU A 198 26.75 9.63 20.24
CA LEU A 198 26.83 11.10 20.35
C LEU A 198 25.60 11.71 21.03
N LEU A 199 24.40 11.22 20.71
CA LEU A 199 23.14 11.78 21.18
C LEU A 199 23.01 11.93 22.72
N PRO A 200 23.58 11.04 23.57
CA PRO A 200 23.56 11.21 25.02
C PRO A 200 24.20 12.52 25.52
N TYR A 201 25.14 13.09 24.75
CA TYR A 201 25.84 14.33 25.09
C TYR A 201 25.15 15.60 24.56
N CYS A 202 24.01 15.44 23.88
CA CYS A 202 23.21 16.55 23.31
C CYS A 202 21.78 16.54 23.88
N PRO A 203 21.60 16.77 25.19
CA PRO A 203 20.31 16.59 25.85
C PRO A 203 19.25 17.63 25.43
N LYS A 204 19.66 18.78 24.88
CA LYS A 204 18.78 19.85 24.42
C LYS A 204 18.43 19.76 22.93
N LEU A 205 18.91 18.73 22.23
CA LEU A 205 18.79 18.62 20.78
C LEU A 205 17.33 18.43 20.35
N ARG A 206 16.78 19.38 19.59
CA ARG A 206 15.40 19.34 19.08
C ARG A 206 15.33 19.01 17.60
N SER A 207 16.36 19.40 16.84
CA SER A 207 16.43 19.22 15.40
C SER A 207 17.74 18.56 14.99
N LEU A 208 17.62 17.49 14.20
CA LEU A 208 18.74 16.69 13.73
C LEU A 208 18.64 16.50 12.22
N SER A 209 19.67 16.92 11.49
CA SER A 209 19.84 16.70 10.06
C SER A 209 21.06 15.83 9.83
N MET A 210 20.98 14.82 8.97
CA MET A 210 22.14 13.97 8.71
C MET A 210 22.20 13.36 7.31
N THR A 211 23.40 13.02 6.86
CA THR A 211 23.60 12.10 5.73
C THR A 211 24.25 10.82 6.26
N LEU A 212 23.54 9.70 6.21
CA LEU A 212 23.97 8.40 6.69
C LEU A 212 24.69 7.62 5.57
N ASP A 213 25.86 7.04 5.89
CA ASP A 213 26.51 6.04 5.03
C ASP A 213 26.05 4.64 5.45
N SER A 214 25.19 4.01 4.66
CA SER A 214 24.67 2.67 4.94
C SER A 214 25.65 1.54 4.63
N ARG A 215 26.81 1.83 4.04
CA ARG A 215 27.84 0.83 3.70
C ARG A 215 28.75 0.46 4.88
N SER A 216 28.59 1.11 6.03
CA SER A 216 29.50 0.98 7.18
C SER A 216 28.96 0.12 8.32
N ILE A 217 27.93 -0.71 8.09
CA ILE A 217 27.60 -1.77 9.06
C ILE A 217 28.65 -2.87 8.89
N SER A 218 29.79 -2.71 9.56
CA SER A 218 30.67 -3.83 9.85
C SER A 218 29.93 -4.74 10.83
N SER A 219 29.73 -5.99 10.42
CA SER A 219 29.07 -7.10 11.13
C SER A 219 27.57 -6.93 11.43
N VAL A 220 26.73 -7.29 10.46
CA VAL A 220 25.49 -8.01 10.78
C VAL A 220 25.88 -9.49 10.87
N PRO A 221 25.63 -10.19 11.99
CA PRO A 221 25.71 -11.64 12.01
C PRO A 221 24.77 -12.17 10.93
N ASN A 222 25.20 -13.20 10.19
CA ASN A 222 24.31 -13.93 9.28
C ASN A 222 22.98 -14.24 9.98
N ASP A 223 21.94 -14.35 9.16
CA ASP A 223 20.61 -14.88 9.50
C ASP A 223 20.66 -15.87 10.68
N ASP A 224 19.70 -15.72 11.60
CA ASP A 224 19.37 -16.63 12.72
C ASP A 224 20.01 -16.41 14.10
N THR A 225 20.24 -15.17 14.54
CA THR A 225 20.46 -14.91 15.98
C THR A 225 19.40 -13.98 16.58
N GLU A 226 18.68 -14.53 17.56
CA GLU A 226 17.69 -13.90 18.45
C GLU A 226 18.04 -12.44 18.79
N LEU A 227 17.04 -11.55 18.66
CA LEU A 227 17.13 -10.16 19.12
C LEU A 227 17.62 -10.12 20.58
N SER A 228 18.86 -9.67 20.78
CA SER A 228 19.36 -9.38 22.12
C SER A 228 18.47 -8.32 22.77
N THR A 229 17.94 -8.64 23.93
CA THR A 229 17.01 -7.87 24.78
C THR A 229 17.64 -6.66 25.47
N THR A 230 18.55 -5.94 24.80
CA THR A 230 19.05 -4.66 25.33
C THR A 230 18.02 -3.56 25.05
N PRO A 231 17.61 -2.78 26.07
CA PRO A 231 16.70 -1.67 25.85
C PRO A 231 17.37 -0.64 24.93
N ILE A 232 16.77 -0.39 23.76
CA ILE A 232 17.22 0.65 22.84
C ILE A 232 17.15 1.99 23.59
N GLN A 233 18.28 2.67 23.74
CA GLN A 233 18.32 4.00 24.31
C GLN A 233 17.50 4.95 23.43
N THR A 234 16.50 5.62 24.01
CA THR A 234 15.61 6.53 23.28
C THR A 234 15.95 7.99 23.54
N PHE A 235 15.71 8.84 22.54
CA PHE A 235 16.00 10.27 22.58
C PHE A 235 14.73 11.09 22.29
N PRO A 236 13.79 11.17 23.26
CA PRO A 236 12.49 11.82 23.08
C PRO A 236 12.57 13.36 22.94
N GLN A 237 13.73 13.96 23.20
CA GLN A 237 13.95 15.40 23.03
C GLN A 237 13.93 15.85 21.56
N ILE A 238 14.25 14.93 20.62
CA ILE A 238 14.34 15.23 19.19
C ILE A 238 12.94 15.20 18.57
N ARG A 239 12.54 16.33 17.97
CA ARG A 239 11.22 16.49 17.33
C ARG A 239 11.31 16.64 15.82
N ASN A 240 12.42 17.15 15.32
CA ASN A 240 12.64 17.35 13.89
C ASN A 240 13.79 16.47 13.42
N LEU A 241 13.51 15.58 12.49
CA LEU A 241 14.49 14.68 11.92
C LEU A 241 14.53 14.86 10.40
N ARG A 242 15.71 15.16 9.86
CA ARG A 242 16.02 15.08 8.44
C ARG A 242 17.16 14.09 8.25
N PHE A 243 17.01 13.12 7.35
CA PHE A 243 18.15 12.29 6.98
C PHE A 243 18.17 11.90 5.51
N CYS A 244 19.38 11.70 4.99
CA CYS A 244 19.63 11.15 3.67
C CYS A 244 20.30 9.78 3.80
N LEU A 245 19.69 8.72 3.25
CA LEU A 245 20.27 7.38 3.14
C LEU A 245 20.79 7.17 1.72
N ARG A 246 22.13 7.15 1.55
CA ARG A 246 22.78 6.97 0.23
C ARG A 246 22.43 5.63 -0.44
N SER A 247 22.18 4.59 0.34
CA SER A 247 21.53 3.36 -0.11
C SER A 247 20.51 2.96 0.95
N PHE A 248 19.29 2.67 0.53
CA PHE A 248 18.23 2.24 1.42
C PHE A 248 18.63 0.96 2.17
N ASN A 249 18.43 0.96 3.50
CA ASN A 249 18.61 -0.19 4.36
C ASN A 249 17.52 -0.15 5.43
N LEU A 250 16.70 -1.21 5.49
CA LEU A 250 15.53 -1.28 6.36
C LEU A 250 15.90 -1.34 7.85
N SER A 251 16.92 -2.11 8.22
CA SER A 251 17.33 -2.26 9.62
C SER A 251 17.87 -0.95 10.18
N VAL A 252 18.64 -0.19 9.39
CA VAL A 252 19.11 1.15 9.75
C VAL A 252 17.94 2.11 9.97
N LEU A 253 16.97 2.10 9.05
CA LEU A 253 15.78 2.93 9.18
C LEU A 253 14.97 2.58 10.45
N GLN A 254 14.72 1.29 10.68
CA GLN A 254 13.98 0.83 11.86
C GLN A 254 14.70 1.18 13.17
N SER A 255 16.00 0.95 13.26
CA SER A 255 16.81 1.31 14.43
C SER A 255 16.75 2.81 14.72
N LEU A 256 16.84 3.65 13.67
CA LEU A 256 16.76 5.10 13.81
C LEU A 256 15.38 5.55 14.32
N LEU A 257 14.30 5.01 13.75
CA LEU A 257 12.94 5.37 14.15
C LEU A 257 12.61 4.87 15.57
N ASN A 258 13.09 3.70 15.96
CA ASN A 258 12.91 3.14 17.30
C ASN A 258 13.59 3.98 18.39
N ALA A 259 14.77 4.53 18.10
CA ALA A 259 15.48 5.39 19.03
C ALA A 259 14.85 6.79 19.18
N LEU A 260 13.97 7.20 18.25
CA LEU A 260 13.44 8.57 18.15
C LEU A 260 11.90 8.60 18.15
N PRO A 261 11.24 8.24 19.26
CA PRO A 261 9.78 8.04 19.29
C PRO A 261 8.96 9.33 19.21
N SER A 262 9.55 10.49 19.51
CA SER A 262 8.85 11.78 19.67
C SER A 262 8.93 12.69 18.43
N ILE A 263 9.24 12.14 17.25
CA ILE A 263 9.37 12.93 16.03
C ILE A 263 8.01 13.51 15.62
N LYS A 264 8.00 14.82 15.38
CA LYS A 264 6.89 15.59 14.81
C LYS A 264 7.13 15.93 13.34
N LEU A 265 8.35 16.29 12.96
CA LEU A 265 8.71 16.64 11.59
C LEU A 265 9.75 15.66 11.05
N LEU A 266 9.41 14.92 10.00
CA LEU A 266 10.29 13.91 9.39
C LEU A 266 10.60 14.26 7.93
N SER A 267 11.87 14.21 7.53
CA SER A 267 12.29 14.37 6.14
C SER A 267 13.27 13.27 5.77
N ILE A 268 12.93 12.46 4.78
CA ILE A 268 13.74 11.34 4.30
C ILE A 268 14.11 11.59 2.85
N ASP A 269 15.38 11.46 2.52
CA ASP A 269 15.88 11.37 1.15
C ASP A 269 16.64 10.05 1.00
N THR A 270 16.29 9.20 0.04
CA THR A 270 16.97 7.91 -0.12
C THR A 270 16.94 7.37 -1.53
N LEU A 271 17.97 6.58 -1.86
CA LEU A 271 18.06 5.79 -3.09
C LEU A 271 17.57 4.35 -2.81
N ILE A 272 16.49 3.96 -3.49
CA ILE A 272 15.82 2.67 -3.40
C ILE A 272 16.02 1.90 -4.70
N TYR A 273 16.40 0.63 -4.58
CA TYR A 273 16.57 -0.29 -5.71
C TYR A 273 15.49 -1.40 -5.76
N ASN A 274 14.84 -1.70 -4.64
CA ASN A 274 13.73 -2.66 -4.57
C ASN A 274 12.38 -1.93 -4.69
N GLU A 275 11.53 -2.38 -5.62
CA GLU A 275 10.20 -1.79 -5.88
C GLU A 275 9.26 -1.81 -4.67
N GLU A 276 9.41 -2.77 -3.75
CA GLU A 276 8.58 -2.91 -2.55
C GLU A 276 8.64 -1.67 -1.66
N TYR A 277 9.83 -1.06 -1.51
CA TYR A 277 10.04 0.07 -0.60
C TYR A 277 9.63 1.43 -1.18
N ILE A 278 9.24 1.49 -2.46
CA ILE A 278 8.67 2.71 -3.07
C ILE A 278 7.18 2.83 -2.70
N ARG A 279 6.53 1.72 -2.37
CA ARG A 279 5.07 1.65 -2.23
C ARG A 279 4.61 2.41 -0.98
N ALA A 280 3.49 3.11 -1.10
CA ALA A 280 2.93 3.92 -0.02
C ALA A 280 2.56 3.09 1.23
N PRO A 281 1.95 1.88 1.14
CA PRO A 281 1.56 1.13 2.33
C PRO A 281 2.72 0.74 3.23
N PHE A 282 3.88 0.42 2.66
CA PHE A 282 5.09 0.11 3.42
C PHE A 282 5.44 1.27 4.37
N TRP A 283 5.47 2.50 3.86
CA TRP A 283 5.75 3.69 4.66
C TRP A 283 4.61 4.01 5.62
N THR A 284 3.35 3.83 5.20
CA THR A 284 2.19 4.04 6.08
C THR A 284 2.23 3.14 7.30
N LEU A 285 2.43 1.84 7.11
CA LEU A 285 2.50 0.85 8.20
C LEU A 285 3.69 1.15 9.12
N LEU A 286 4.88 1.35 8.55
CA LEU A 286 6.11 1.60 9.30
C LEU A 286 5.98 2.86 10.18
N LEU A 287 5.42 3.95 9.62
CA LEU A 287 5.31 5.23 10.32
C LEU A 287 4.18 5.23 11.35
N GLN A 288 3.02 4.62 11.05
CA GLN A 288 1.91 4.51 12.01
C GLN A 288 2.29 3.69 13.24
N GLN A 289 3.02 2.59 13.05
CA GLN A 289 3.45 1.74 14.15
C GLN A 289 4.52 2.39 15.04
N ARG A 290 5.40 3.23 14.47
CA ARG A 290 6.61 3.70 15.16
C ARG A 290 6.58 5.18 15.57
N LEU A 291 5.82 6.04 14.88
CA LEU A 291 5.80 7.48 15.10
C LEU A 291 4.36 8.03 15.25
N PRO A 292 3.68 7.74 16.37
CA PRO A 292 2.29 8.17 16.59
C PRO A 292 2.14 9.70 16.72
N LEU A 293 3.22 10.43 17.00
CA LEU A 293 3.23 11.89 17.18
C LEU A 293 3.62 12.66 15.90
N LEU A 294 3.75 11.98 14.76
CA LEU A 294 4.21 12.58 13.52
C LEU A 294 3.20 13.61 12.99
N GLU A 295 3.64 14.86 12.88
CA GLU A 295 2.85 15.99 12.42
C GLU A 295 3.16 16.39 10.98
N ARG A 296 4.38 16.24 10.43
CA ARG A 296 4.67 16.51 9.01
C ARG A 296 5.72 15.55 8.50
N ILE A 297 5.57 15.10 7.26
CA ILE A 297 6.57 14.25 6.61
C ILE A 297 6.88 14.72 5.19
N ARG A 298 8.17 14.64 4.83
CA ARG A 298 8.68 14.80 3.47
C ARG A 298 9.46 13.54 3.08
N LEU A 299 9.01 12.86 2.03
CA LEU A 299 9.69 11.67 1.49
C LEU A 299 10.20 11.96 0.07
N ILE A 300 11.51 11.84 -0.12
CA ILE A 300 12.18 11.91 -1.42
C ILE A 300 12.78 10.54 -1.69
N LEU A 301 12.14 9.77 -2.57
CA LEU A 301 12.59 8.44 -2.96
C LEU A 301 13.13 8.50 -4.39
N ARG A 302 14.38 8.13 -4.58
CA ARG A 302 15.08 8.09 -5.87
C ARG A 302 15.34 6.62 -6.21
N GLY A 303 15.19 6.18 -7.45
CA GLY A 303 15.48 4.79 -7.78
C GLY A 303 15.74 4.53 -9.26
N PHE A 304 16.46 3.44 -9.53
CA PHE A 304 16.75 2.94 -10.86
C PHE A 304 16.05 1.60 -11.02
N PHE A 305 15.05 1.53 -11.90
CA PHE A 305 14.25 0.31 -12.11
C PHE A 305 14.39 -0.12 -13.56
N THR A 306 14.86 -1.34 -13.77
CA THR A 306 14.91 -1.99 -15.08
C THR A 306 13.60 -2.74 -15.29
N LEU A 307 12.69 -2.14 -16.08
CA LEU A 307 11.40 -2.77 -16.38
C LEU A 307 11.50 -3.93 -17.39
N GLN A 308 12.63 -4.10 -18.09
CA GLN A 308 12.97 -5.24 -18.98
C GLN A 308 14.49 -5.24 -19.27
N PRO A 309 15.12 -6.33 -19.77
CA PRO A 309 16.58 -6.45 -19.91
C PRO A 309 17.26 -5.37 -20.77
N ASN A 310 16.52 -4.65 -21.62
CA ASN A 310 17.09 -3.73 -22.62
C ASN A 310 16.59 -2.28 -22.53
N LYS A 311 15.97 -1.84 -21.42
CA LYS A 311 15.62 -0.42 -21.22
C LYS A 311 15.91 0.03 -19.79
N VAL A 312 16.97 0.83 -19.64
CA VAL A 312 17.23 1.61 -18.43
C VAL A 312 16.38 2.87 -18.48
N ILE A 313 15.36 2.96 -17.64
CA ILE A 313 14.63 4.22 -17.41
C ILE A 313 15.14 4.81 -16.10
N VAL A 314 15.80 5.96 -16.18
CA VAL A 314 16.23 6.73 -15.00
C VAL A 314 15.05 7.54 -14.50
N LEU A 315 14.44 7.13 -13.38
CA LEU A 315 13.34 7.87 -12.76
C LEU A 315 13.89 8.89 -11.74
N TYR A 316 14.05 10.15 -12.17
CA TYR A 316 14.23 11.27 -11.24
C TYR A 316 12.88 11.67 -10.64
N ARG A 317 12.55 11.22 -9.42
CA ARG A 317 11.40 11.74 -8.66
C ARG A 317 11.88 12.70 -7.57
N ARG A 318 11.74 14.01 -7.82
CA ARG A 318 11.82 15.06 -6.78
C ARG A 318 10.42 15.37 -6.28
N ASN A 319 10.02 14.77 -5.16
CA ASN A 319 8.79 15.18 -4.49
C ASN A 319 9.15 16.21 -3.39
N LEU A 320 8.87 17.49 -3.66
CA LEU A 320 8.72 18.51 -2.62
C LEU A 320 7.27 18.41 -2.13
N ILE A 321 7.06 17.96 -0.89
CA ILE A 321 5.75 17.99 -0.24
C ILE A 321 5.91 18.84 1.02
N ASP A 322 5.20 19.95 1.03
CA ASP A 322 5.20 20.94 2.11
C ASP A 322 3.79 21.01 2.70
N GLY A 323 3.61 20.52 3.93
CA GLY A 323 2.41 20.79 4.73
C GLY A 323 1.61 19.56 5.13
N TYR A 324 1.24 19.51 6.41
CA TYR A 324 0.30 18.57 6.98
C TYR A 324 -0.78 19.38 7.70
N LYS A 325 -2.02 18.97 7.51
CA LYS A 325 -3.10 19.11 8.48
C LYS A 325 -3.90 17.82 8.41
N TYR A 326 -4.37 17.38 9.57
CA TYR A 326 -5.33 16.29 9.74
C TYR A 326 -6.60 16.58 8.94
N ASP A 327 -6.62 16.20 7.68
CA ASP A 327 -7.83 16.02 6.88
C ASP A 327 -7.53 15.07 5.71
N ARG A 328 -8.53 14.27 5.39
CA ARG A 328 -8.61 13.10 4.48
C ARG A 328 -8.04 13.17 3.05
N TYR A 329 -7.15 14.10 2.70
CA TYR A 329 -6.67 14.21 1.32
C TYR A 329 -5.18 14.51 1.24
N TRP A 330 -4.38 13.45 1.31
CA TRP A 330 -3.01 13.42 0.80
C TRP A 330 -3.05 13.39 -0.73
N LEU A 331 -3.04 14.55 -1.40
CA LEU A 331 -2.62 14.75 -2.81
C LEU A 331 -2.94 16.19 -3.24
N ASP A 332 -1.93 17.07 -3.38
CA ASP A 332 -2.11 18.34 -4.10
C ASP A 332 -1.47 18.34 -5.50
N ARG A 333 -2.32 18.80 -6.43
CA ARG A 333 -2.25 19.31 -7.81
C ARG A 333 -1.28 18.84 -8.89
N ALA A 334 -0.15 18.18 -8.63
CA ALA A 334 0.69 17.68 -9.74
C ALA A 334 0.31 16.26 -10.22
N HIS A 335 -0.55 15.57 -9.48
CA HIS A 335 -0.75 14.12 -9.59
C HIS A 335 -2.20 13.67 -9.83
N ARG A 336 -3.13 14.60 -10.12
CA ARG A 336 -4.54 14.27 -10.41
C ARG A 336 -4.76 13.31 -11.60
N LYS A 337 -3.75 13.10 -12.47
CA LYS A 337 -3.85 12.15 -13.58
C LYS A 337 -3.29 10.75 -13.29
N ILE A 338 -2.52 10.55 -12.21
CA ILE A 338 -1.86 9.26 -11.93
C ILE A 338 -2.44 8.56 -10.68
N PHE A 339 -3.13 9.29 -9.79
CA PHE A 339 -3.66 8.74 -8.54
C PHE A 339 -5.19 8.84 -8.41
N MET A 340 -5.93 8.79 -9.52
CA MET A 340 -7.36 8.48 -9.41
C MET A 340 -7.55 6.96 -9.18
N SER A 341 -8.20 6.67 -8.06
CA SER A 341 -8.80 5.40 -7.59
C SER A 341 -7.88 4.22 -7.26
N SER A 342 -7.59 4.05 -5.97
CA SER A 342 -8.18 2.89 -5.30
C SER A 342 -9.00 3.40 -4.13
N VAL A 343 -10.31 3.20 -4.18
CA VAL A 343 -11.08 3.09 -2.95
C VAL A 343 -10.57 1.80 -2.33
N LEU A 344 -9.84 1.87 -1.20
CA LEU A 344 -9.52 0.64 -0.47
C LEU A 344 -10.84 -0.01 -0.06
N PHE A 345 -11.02 -1.27 -0.45
CA PHE A 345 -12.19 -2.06 -0.07
C PHE A 345 -11.99 -2.55 1.37
N ASP A 346 -13.03 -2.50 2.19
CA ASP A 346 -12.95 -3.14 3.50
C ASP A 346 -13.04 -4.65 3.31
N LEU A 347 -12.00 -5.38 3.75
CA LEU A 347 -11.97 -6.83 3.79
C LEU A 347 -11.98 -7.28 5.25
N ILE A 348 -13.08 -7.88 5.69
CA ILE A 348 -13.23 -8.38 7.05
C ILE A 348 -12.97 -9.88 7.07
N LEU A 349 -12.01 -10.31 7.89
CA LEU A 349 -11.66 -11.71 8.10
C LEU A 349 -12.13 -12.15 9.49
N LEU A 350 -13.01 -13.15 9.56
CA LEU A 350 -13.37 -13.83 10.82
C LEU A 350 -12.75 -15.23 10.84
N TRP A 351 -11.69 -15.38 11.62
CA TRP A 351 -10.87 -16.58 11.69
C TRP A 351 -10.38 -16.84 13.11
N SER A 352 -10.81 -17.95 13.71
CA SER A 352 -10.57 -18.23 15.13
C SER A 352 -9.11 -18.54 15.47
N SER A 353 -8.38 -19.19 14.56
CA SER A 353 -6.93 -19.46 14.70
C SER A 353 -6.17 -18.80 13.56
N GLN A 354 -5.49 -17.69 13.85
CA GLN A 354 -4.79 -16.91 12.83
C GLN A 354 -3.30 -17.28 12.71
N GLU A 355 -2.68 -17.84 13.75
CA GLU A 355 -1.23 -18.07 13.77
C GLU A 355 -0.82 -19.50 13.34
N SER A 356 -1.75 -20.46 13.36
CA SER A 356 -1.47 -21.88 13.10
C SER A 356 -2.32 -22.52 12.00
N ASP A 357 -3.23 -21.77 11.40
CA ASP A 357 -4.14 -22.26 10.37
C ASP A 357 -3.53 -22.03 8.97
N ALA A 358 -3.22 -23.12 8.27
CA ALA A 358 -2.57 -23.08 6.97
C ALA A 358 -3.37 -22.28 5.93
N ASP A 359 -4.70 -22.40 5.94
CA ASP A 359 -5.57 -21.67 5.00
C ASP A 359 -5.51 -20.16 5.25
N TYR A 360 -5.41 -19.75 6.52
CA TYR A 360 -5.30 -18.33 6.88
C TYR A 360 -3.96 -17.76 6.44
N LEU A 361 -2.86 -18.51 6.65
CA LEU A 361 -1.53 -18.11 6.20
C LEU A 361 -1.45 -18.01 4.68
N GLU A 362 -2.05 -18.97 3.97
CA GLU A 362 -2.15 -18.93 2.50
C GLU A 362 -2.96 -17.73 2.03
N LEU A 363 -4.11 -17.45 2.66
CA LEU A 363 -4.93 -16.28 2.35
C LEU A 363 -4.19 -14.97 2.63
N GLN A 364 -3.48 -14.86 3.75
CA GLN A 364 -2.66 -13.68 4.05
C GLN A 364 -1.55 -13.50 3.02
N ASN A 365 -0.88 -14.57 2.62
CA ASN A 365 0.15 -14.51 1.58
C ASN A 365 -0.45 -14.05 0.25
N LEU A 366 -1.61 -14.59 -0.17
CA LEU A 366 -2.33 -14.14 -1.35
C LEU A 366 -2.64 -12.64 -1.30
N LEU A 367 -3.22 -12.17 -0.19
CA LEU A 367 -3.60 -10.76 -0.03
C LEU A 367 -2.37 -9.84 -0.06
N ASN A 368 -1.26 -10.24 0.57
CA ASN A 368 -0.04 -9.45 0.60
C ASN A 368 0.74 -9.44 -0.73
N THR A 369 0.69 -10.53 -1.50
CA THR A 369 1.45 -10.67 -2.74
C THR A 369 0.69 -10.15 -3.95
N GLU A 370 -0.60 -10.45 -4.06
CA GLU A 370 -1.42 -10.16 -5.23
C GLU A 370 -2.36 -8.98 -5.07
N PHE A 371 -2.78 -8.67 -3.83
CA PHE A 371 -3.70 -7.57 -3.54
C PHE A 371 -3.17 -6.56 -2.47
N PRO A 372 -1.90 -6.12 -2.55
CA PRO A 372 -1.26 -5.32 -1.50
C PRO A 372 -1.82 -3.90 -1.31
N ASN A 373 -2.61 -3.38 -2.25
CA ASN A 373 -3.11 -1.98 -2.24
C ASN A 373 -4.62 -1.87 -2.46
N GLU A 374 -5.33 -2.99 -2.51
CA GLU A 374 -6.74 -3.08 -2.89
C GLU A 374 -7.64 -3.13 -1.65
N PHE A 375 -7.17 -3.75 -0.56
CA PHE A 375 -7.96 -4.02 0.64
C PHE A 375 -7.39 -3.36 1.90
N LEU A 376 -8.28 -2.79 2.71
CA LEU A 376 -8.04 -2.52 4.13
C LEU A 376 -8.52 -3.75 4.91
N ILE A 377 -7.58 -4.52 5.44
CA ILE A 377 -7.87 -5.81 6.08
C ILE A 377 -8.15 -5.63 7.57
N HIS A 378 -9.30 -6.12 8.02
CA HIS A 378 -9.70 -6.16 9.44
C HIS A 378 -9.87 -7.61 9.87
N SER A 379 -8.92 -8.14 10.66
CA SER A 379 -8.96 -9.53 11.13
C SER A 379 -9.48 -9.64 12.56
N PHE A 380 -10.40 -10.59 12.79
CA PHE A 380 -11.01 -10.86 14.08
C PHE A 380 -10.97 -12.36 14.40
N THR A 381 -10.81 -12.69 15.68
CA THR A 381 -10.78 -14.09 16.15
C THR A 381 -12.10 -14.55 16.75
N THR A 382 -12.99 -13.61 17.09
CA THR A 382 -14.30 -13.90 17.69
C THR A 382 -15.42 -13.20 16.94
N THR A 383 -16.59 -13.83 16.92
CA THR A 383 -17.83 -13.31 16.33
C THR A 383 -18.24 -11.98 16.96
N LYS A 384 -18.06 -11.85 18.28
CA LYS A 384 -18.40 -10.62 19.01
C LYS A 384 -17.58 -9.41 18.51
N GLN A 385 -16.26 -9.55 18.38
CA GLN A 385 -15.40 -8.48 17.89
C GLN A 385 -15.77 -8.06 16.46
N ALA A 386 -16.04 -9.04 15.60
CA ALA A 386 -16.42 -8.77 14.21
C ALA A 386 -17.77 -8.02 14.13
N ILE A 387 -18.75 -8.41 14.96
CA ILE A 387 -20.05 -7.73 15.07
C ILE A 387 -19.88 -6.29 15.56
N GLU A 388 -19.12 -6.07 16.64
CA GLU A 388 -18.86 -4.72 17.19
C GLU A 388 -18.22 -3.81 16.14
N HIS A 389 -17.29 -4.34 15.35
CA HIS A 389 -16.68 -3.61 14.25
C HIS A 389 -17.71 -3.24 13.17
N VAL A 390 -18.50 -4.19 12.67
CA VAL A 390 -19.52 -3.92 11.63
C VAL A 390 -20.53 -2.87 12.12
N GLN A 391 -20.98 -2.96 13.36
CA GLN A 391 -21.91 -2.00 13.95
C GLN A 391 -21.30 -0.58 14.10
N SER A 392 -19.98 -0.48 14.26
CA SER A 392 -19.29 0.81 14.33
C SER A 392 -19.21 1.53 12.97
N ILE A 393 -19.37 0.80 11.86
CA ILE A 393 -19.29 1.35 10.50
C ILE A 393 -20.56 2.15 10.21
N LYS A 394 -20.44 3.49 10.27
CA LYS A 394 -21.57 4.42 10.01
C LYS A 394 -21.99 4.49 8.55
N LYS A 395 -21.06 4.24 7.62
CA LYS A 395 -21.31 4.16 6.17
C LYS A 395 -20.39 3.08 5.60
N PRO A 396 -20.93 1.94 5.15
CA PRO A 396 -20.12 0.92 4.51
C PRO A 396 -19.44 1.49 3.26
N SER A 397 -18.22 1.02 2.99
CA SER A 397 -17.50 1.38 1.77
C SER A 397 -18.25 0.86 0.54
N ARG A 398 -17.91 1.38 -0.64
CA ARG A 398 -18.57 1.03 -1.90
C ARG A 398 -18.39 -0.46 -2.25
N LEU A 399 -17.54 -1.23 -1.59
CA LEU A 399 -17.51 -2.68 -1.74
C LEU A 399 -16.87 -3.25 -0.48
N SER A 400 -17.69 -3.78 0.42
CA SER A 400 -17.21 -4.50 1.61
C SER A 400 -17.21 -6.00 1.29
N ILE A 401 -16.16 -6.70 1.68
CA ILE A 401 -16.01 -8.14 1.50
C ILE A 401 -15.81 -8.77 2.87
N VAL A 402 -16.46 -9.90 3.09
CA VAL A 402 -16.32 -10.69 4.32
C VAL A 402 -15.87 -12.09 3.93
N ILE A 403 -14.80 -12.57 4.55
CA ILE A 403 -14.37 -13.96 4.47
C ILE A 403 -14.41 -14.54 5.88
N THR A 404 -15.19 -15.60 6.07
CA THR A 404 -15.39 -16.22 7.39
C THR A 404 -15.30 -17.73 7.31
N LYS A 405 -14.79 -18.37 8.37
CA LYS A 405 -14.99 -19.82 8.61
C LYS A 405 -16.38 -20.08 9.19
N LEU A 406 -16.79 -21.35 9.25
CA LEU A 406 -18.08 -21.77 9.81
C LEU A 406 -18.22 -21.41 11.31
N GLY A 407 -17.12 -21.55 12.06
CA GLY A 407 -17.09 -21.50 13.53
C GLY A 407 -17.24 -22.89 14.14
N THR A 408 -16.59 -23.12 15.28
CA THR A 408 -16.59 -24.42 15.99
C THR A 408 -17.25 -24.35 17.37
N ASN A 409 -17.50 -23.15 17.88
CA ASN A 409 -18.12 -22.90 19.18
C ASN A 409 -18.92 -21.58 19.15
N GLU A 410 -19.71 -21.30 20.18
CA GLU A 410 -20.58 -20.12 20.25
C GLU A 410 -19.84 -18.79 20.03
N GLU A 411 -18.58 -18.69 20.47
CA GLU A 411 -17.76 -17.49 20.32
C GLU A 411 -17.27 -17.24 18.88
N THR A 412 -17.26 -18.29 18.05
CA THR A 412 -16.71 -18.27 16.69
C THR A 412 -17.74 -18.57 15.60
N LEU A 413 -18.99 -18.85 15.98
CA LEU A 413 -20.09 -19.11 15.04
C LEU A 413 -20.27 -17.93 14.08
N SER A 414 -20.17 -18.20 12.79
CA SER A 414 -20.32 -17.18 11.75
C SER A 414 -21.77 -16.76 11.50
N LYS A 415 -22.76 -17.60 11.85
CA LYS A 415 -24.17 -17.33 11.54
C LYS A 415 -24.68 -16.00 12.13
N PRO A 416 -24.51 -15.69 13.43
CA PRO A 416 -24.92 -14.40 13.99
C PRO A 416 -24.20 -13.19 13.35
N PHE A 417 -22.94 -13.39 12.94
CA PHE A 417 -22.16 -12.37 12.25
C PHE A 417 -22.73 -12.06 10.86
N ILE A 418 -23.05 -13.09 10.07
CA ILE A 418 -23.64 -12.94 8.74
C ILE A 418 -25.03 -12.29 8.81
N GLU A 419 -25.87 -12.70 9.76
CA GLU A 419 -27.18 -12.08 10.00
C GLU A 419 -27.03 -10.58 10.33
N THR A 420 -26.06 -10.22 11.17
CA THR A 420 -25.73 -8.83 11.49
C THR A 420 -25.30 -8.07 10.23
N ILE A 421 -24.36 -8.60 9.44
CA ILE A 421 -23.89 -7.97 8.20
C ILE A 421 -25.07 -7.72 7.26
N ARG A 422 -25.92 -8.73 7.01
CA ARG A 422 -27.06 -8.60 6.09
C ARG A 422 -28.11 -7.60 6.56
N SER A 423 -28.24 -7.41 7.87
CA SER A 423 -29.09 -6.34 8.45
C SER A 423 -28.49 -4.94 8.25
N HIS A 424 -27.16 -4.84 8.23
CA HIS A 424 -26.42 -3.56 8.16
C HIS A 424 -26.14 -3.11 6.73
N ASP A 425 -25.75 -4.04 5.87
CA ASP A 425 -25.50 -3.84 4.44
C ASP A 425 -25.84 -5.07 3.59
N LYS A 426 -26.79 -4.88 2.68
CA LYS A 426 -27.21 -5.90 1.71
C LYS A 426 -26.22 -6.09 0.56
N HIS A 427 -25.26 -5.17 0.37
CA HIS A 427 -24.33 -5.15 -0.75
C HIS A 427 -22.94 -5.74 -0.40
N THR A 428 -22.72 -6.15 0.84
CA THR A 428 -21.47 -6.79 1.26
C THR A 428 -21.35 -8.18 0.61
N PHE A 429 -20.23 -8.47 -0.03
CA PHE A 429 -19.97 -9.79 -0.60
C PHE A 429 -19.47 -10.74 0.49
N ILE A 430 -20.17 -11.85 0.74
CA ILE A 430 -19.84 -12.78 1.83
C ILE A 430 -19.35 -14.12 1.25
N ILE A 431 -18.14 -14.51 1.65
CA ILE A 431 -17.49 -15.77 1.34
C ILE A 431 -17.42 -16.61 2.61
N LEU A 432 -18.01 -17.81 2.57
CA LEU A 432 -17.85 -18.83 3.60
C LEU A 432 -16.74 -19.81 3.19
N HIS A 433 -15.60 -19.76 3.86
CA HIS A 433 -14.49 -20.69 3.68
C HIS A 433 -14.64 -21.90 4.60
N SER A 434 -15.22 -22.99 4.11
CA SER A 434 -15.49 -24.21 4.90
C SER A 434 -15.59 -25.46 4.05
N TYR A 435 -14.71 -26.43 4.32
CA TYR A 435 -14.80 -27.79 3.80
C TYR A 435 -16.15 -28.44 4.17
N THR A 436 -16.56 -28.34 5.43
CA THR A 436 -17.83 -28.89 5.92
C THR A 436 -19.03 -28.34 5.15
N ALA A 437 -19.09 -27.02 4.91
CA ALA A 437 -20.18 -26.43 4.14
C ALA A 437 -20.14 -26.76 2.64
N CYS A 438 -18.98 -27.16 2.10
CA CYS A 438 -18.89 -27.65 0.73
C CYS A 438 -19.34 -29.13 0.59
N CYS A 439 -19.30 -29.90 1.67
CA CYS A 439 -19.65 -31.33 1.67
C CYS A 439 -21.01 -31.63 2.30
N ASP A 440 -21.60 -30.71 3.06
CA ASP A 440 -22.92 -30.88 3.69
C ASP A 440 -23.96 -29.96 3.01
N PRO A 441 -24.95 -30.54 2.29
CA PRO A 441 -25.92 -29.75 1.55
C PRO A 441 -26.83 -28.92 2.45
N ASN A 442 -27.09 -29.36 3.68
CA ASN A 442 -27.95 -28.65 4.62
C ASN A 442 -27.27 -27.40 5.14
N ILE A 443 -25.99 -27.52 5.50
CA ILE A 443 -25.18 -26.38 5.92
C ILE A 443 -25.04 -25.40 4.75
N ARG A 444 -24.67 -25.90 3.55
CA ARG A 444 -24.59 -25.07 2.33
C ARG A 444 -25.87 -24.28 2.09
N TRP A 445 -27.00 -24.97 2.07
CA TRP A 445 -28.31 -24.40 1.82
C TRP A 445 -28.70 -23.36 2.88
N SER A 446 -28.45 -23.67 4.17
CA SER A 446 -28.71 -22.75 5.28
C SER A 446 -27.95 -21.44 5.10
N PHE A 447 -26.66 -21.49 4.77
CA PHE A 447 -25.84 -20.27 4.59
C PHE A 447 -26.18 -19.52 3.29
N ALA A 448 -26.49 -20.23 2.21
CA ALA A 448 -26.98 -19.61 0.98
C ALA A 448 -28.31 -18.86 1.24
N SER A 449 -29.21 -19.44 2.06
CA SER A 449 -30.48 -18.81 2.48
C SER A 449 -30.28 -17.59 3.39
N LEU A 450 -29.18 -17.54 4.15
CA LEU A 450 -28.77 -16.36 4.92
C LEU A 450 -28.17 -15.26 4.02
N GLY A 451 -28.02 -15.51 2.72
CA GLY A 451 -27.44 -14.58 1.77
C GLY A 451 -25.92 -14.62 1.69
N VAL A 452 -25.26 -15.72 2.07
CA VAL A 452 -23.87 -15.94 1.66
C VAL A 452 -23.82 -15.97 0.13
N ASN A 453 -22.84 -15.29 -0.47
CA ASN A 453 -22.73 -15.24 -1.93
C ASN A 453 -21.92 -16.41 -2.47
N MET A 454 -20.93 -16.89 -1.71
CA MET A 454 -20.01 -17.92 -2.16
C MET A 454 -19.62 -18.85 -1.02
N VAL A 455 -19.61 -20.16 -1.26
CA VAL A 455 -19.15 -21.19 -0.32
C VAL A 455 -18.03 -21.98 -0.97
N THR A 456 -16.85 -21.96 -0.37
CA THR A 456 -15.65 -22.63 -0.92
C THR A 456 -14.80 -23.26 0.17
N ALA A 457 -13.94 -24.20 -0.19
CA ALA A 457 -13.02 -24.88 0.72
C ALA A 457 -11.54 -24.62 0.39
N THR A 458 -11.26 -23.83 -0.66
CA THR A 458 -9.90 -23.57 -1.14
C THR A 458 -9.70 -22.08 -1.40
N ILE A 459 -8.43 -21.64 -1.40
CA ILE A 459 -8.07 -20.23 -1.58
C ILE A 459 -8.11 -19.80 -3.06
N LYS A 460 -7.90 -20.71 -4.02
CA LYS A 460 -7.90 -20.38 -5.46
C LYS A 460 -9.21 -19.69 -5.93
N PRO A 461 -10.42 -20.21 -5.63
CA PRO A 461 -11.65 -19.51 -5.96
C PRO A 461 -11.80 -18.15 -5.27
N ILE A 462 -11.22 -17.98 -4.07
CA ILE A 462 -11.19 -16.68 -3.38
C ILE A 462 -10.36 -15.67 -4.17
N ARG A 463 -9.16 -16.05 -4.62
CA ARG A 463 -8.33 -15.20 -5.50
C ARG A 463 -9.11 -14.71 -6.73
N ASP A 464 -9.74 -15.65 -7.43
CA ASP A 464 -10.44 -15.35 -8.68
C ASP A 464 -11.64 -14.43 -8.46
N VAL A 465 -12.43 -14.64 -7.39
CA VAL A 465 -13.57 -13.77 -7.09
C VAL A 465 -13.12 -12.38 -6.62
N LEU A 466 -12.02 -12.26 -5.87
CA LEU A 466 -11.48 -10.96 -5.46
C LEU A 466 -11.10 -10.11 -6.68
N GLN A 467 -10.51 -10.71 -7.72
CA GLN A 467 -10.21 -10.01 -8.98
C GLN A 467 -11.48 -9.49 -9.67
N GLN A 468 -12.53 -10.30 -9.73
CA GLN A 468 -13.82 -9.88 -10.29
C GLN A 468 -14.43 -8.72 -9.48
N LEU A 469 -14.40 -8.80 -8.15
CA LEU A 469 -14.93 -7.75 -7.26
C LEU A 469 -14.17 -6.42 -7.40
N ILE A 470 -12.84 -6.46 -7.53
CA ILE A 470 -12.04 -5.25 -7.80
C ILE A 470 -12.46 -4.58 -9.11
N SER A 471 -12.74 -5.37 -10.15
CA SER A 471 -13.20 -4.84 -11.45
C SER A 471 -14.56 -4.12 -11.36
N LEU A 472 -15.45 -4.55 -10.47
CA LEU A 472 -16.76 -3.92 -10.25
C LEU A 472 -16.67 -2.50 -9.69
N ALA A 473 -15.58 -2.19 -9.00
CA ALA A 473 -15.42 -0.91 -8.33
C ALA A 473 -14.54 0.10 -9.08
N GLN A 474 -13.92 -0.30 -10.19
CA GLN A 474 -13.20 0.63 -11.05
C GLN A 474 -14.18 1.65 -11.71
N PRO A 475 -13.84 2.95 -11.73
CA PRO A 475 -14.70 3.97 -12.32
C PRO A 475 -14.80 3.79 -13.84
N SER A 476 -15.99 3.48 -14.33
CA SER A 476 -16.28 3.42 -15.77
C SER A 476 -16.80 4.76 -16.30
N SER A 477 -16.35 5.15 -17.50
CA SER A 477 -16.78 6.34 -18.24
C SER A 477 -18.06 6.13 -19.06
N LYS A 478 -18.59 4.89 -19.11
CA LYS A 478 -19.78 4.53 -19.89
C LYS A 478 -21.09 4.92 -19.21
N THR A 479 -22.18 4.79 -19.96
CA THR A 479 -23.58 4.82 -19.49
C THR A 479 -23.74 3.94 -18.25
N LYS A 480 -24.43 4.45 -17.24
CA LYS A 480 -24.53 3.85 -15.91
C LYS A 480 -25.92 3.25 -15.69
N TYR A 481 -25.96 1.95 -15.44
CA TYR A 481 -27.17 1.19 -15.13
C TYR A 481 -27.23 0.88 -13.63
N ALA A 482 -28.44 0.67 -13.12
CA ALA A 482 -28.65 0.16 -11.77
C ALA A 482 -28.98 -1.33 -11.82
N CYS A 483 -28.51 -2.10 -10.84
CA CYS A 483 -28.90 -3.50 -10.69
C CYS A 483 -30.40 -3.62 -10.37
N LEU A 484 -31.12 -4.51 -11.04
CA LEU A 484 -32.56 -4.68 -10.82
C LEU A 484 -32.89 -5.47 -9.55
N TYR A 485 -31.96 -6.28 -9.04
CA TYR A 485 -32.08 -7.00 -7.76
C TYR A 485 -31.87 -6.04 -6.57
N CYS A 486 -30.63 -5.58 -6.36
CA CYS A 486 -30.28 -4.76 -5.18
C CYS A 486 -30.47 -3.25 -5.34
N LYS A 487 -30.82 -2.75 -6.54
CA LYS A 487 -30.92 -1.31 -6.86
C LYS A 487 -29.62 -0.52 -6.78
N TRP A 488 -28.48 -1.20 -6.63
CA TRP A 488 -27.18 -0.56 -6.62
C TRP A 488 -26.94 0.22 -7.92
N PRO A 489 -26.77 1.56 -7.87
CA PRO A 489 -26.58 2.36 -9.07
C PRO A 489 -25.14 2.30 -9.61
N SER A 490 -24.98 2.75 -10.85
CA SER A 490 -23.68 3.12 -11.44
C SER A 490 -22.77 1.99 -11.92
N PHE A 491 -23.33 0.91 -12.45
CA PHE A 491 -22.58 -0.10 -13.19
C PHE A 491 -22.52 0.22 -14.69
N SER A 492 -21.38 -0.05 -15.33
CA SER A 492 -21.35 -0.26 -16.78
C SER A 492 -22.02 -1.60 -17.14
N LEU A 493 -22.28 -1.85 -18.43
CA LEU A 493 -22.86 -3.11 -18.88
C LEU A 493 -21.98 -4.31 -18.47
N GLU A 494 -20.67 -4.21 -18.69
CA GLU A 494 -19.72 -5.27 -18.34
C GLU A 494 -19.70 -5.55 -16.83
N GLN A 495 -19.73 -4.48 -16.02
CA GLN A 495 -19.81 -4.62 -14.57
C GLN A 495 -21.14 -5.22 -14.12
N LEU A 496 -22.24 -4.92 -14.82
CA LEU A 496 -23.55 -5.49 -14.50
C LEU A 496 -23.58 -6.99 -14.81
N CYS A 497 -22.96 -7.42 -15.91
CA CYS A 497 -22.82 -8.83 -16.30
C CYS A 497 -22.01 -9.63 -15.28
N ILE A 498 -21.07 -9.01 -14.56
CA ILE A 498 -20.33 -9.64 -13.47
C ILE A 498 -21.14 -9.58 -12.16
N HIS A 499 -21.67 -8.40 -11.81
CA HIS A 499 -22.32 -8.17 -10.52
C HIS A 499 -23.58 -9.02 -10.32
N VAL A 500 -24.47 -9.09 -11.32
CA VAL A 500 -25.76 -9.78 -11.20
C VAL A 500 -25.59 -11.25 -10.82
N PRO A 501 -24.88 -12.08 -11.60
CA PRO A 501 -24.71 -13.47 -11.23
C PRO A 501 -23.91 -13.62 -9.93
N LEU A 502 -22.82 -12.84 -9.75
CA LEU A 502 -21.97 -13.03 -8.58
C LEU A 502 -22.73 -12.76 -7.25
N TYR A 503 -23.61 -11.77 -7.22
CA TYR A 503 -24.35 -11.39 -6.01
C TYR A 503 -25.71 -12.06 -5.85
N HIS A 504 -26.41 -12.34 -6.96
CA HIS A 504 -27.85 -12.60 -6.95
C HIS A 504 -28.24 -13.98 -7.51
N THR A 505 -27.30 -14.86 -7.82
CA THR A 505 -27.63 -16.19 -8.36
C THR A 505 -28.53 -17.02 -7.46
N ASN A 506 -28.45 -16.87 -6.13
CA ASN A 506 -29.36 -17.58 -5.21
C ASN A 506 -30.66 -16.82 -4.91
N GLU A 507 -30.86 -15.60 -5.43
CA GLU A 507 -32.12 -14.85 -5.22
C GLU A 507 -33.22 -15.35 -6.14
N GLN A 508 -34.47 -15.40 -5.65
CA GLN A 508 -35.61 -15.85 -6.44
C GLN A 508 -35.80 -15.03 -7.72
N GLU A 509 -36.12 -15.73 -8.80
CA GLU A 509 -36.45 -15.12 -10.09
C GLU A 509 -37.71 -14.25 -10.00
N PHE A 510 -37.78 -13.20 -10.82
CA PHE A 510 -38.93 -12.31 -10.88
C PHE A 510 -39.12 -11.70 -12.26
N SER A 511 -40.39 -11.47 -12.63
CA SER A 511 -40.74 -10.81 -13.90
C SER A 511 -40.39 -9.32 -13.85
N VAL A 512 -39.53 -8.87 -14.77
CA VAL A 512 -39.13 -7.45 -14.86
C VAL A 512 -38.87 -7.04 -16.30
N LYS A 513 -39.01 -5.74 -16.59
CA LYS A 513 -38.53 -5.16 -17.84
C LYS A 513 -37.04 -4.86 -17.73
N CYS A 514 -36.25 -5.42 -18.64
CA CYS A 514 -34.82 -5.16 -18.73
C CYS A 514 -34.56 -3.67 -18.93
N ASN A 515 -33.70 -3.06 -18.10
CA ASN A 515 -33.38 -1.63 -18.20
C ASN A 515 -32.48 -1.28 -19.41
N LEU A 516 -31.91 -2.30 -20.07
CA LEU A 516 -31.07 -2.14 -21.27
C LEU A 516 -31.90 -2.14 -22.55
N CYS A 517 -32.81 -3.12 -22.73
CA CYS A 517 -33.59 -3.28 -23.97
C CYS A 517 -35.11 -3.20 -23.81
N GLN A 518 -35.62 -2.98 -22.59
CA GLN A 518 -37.05 -2.85 -22.27
C GLN A 518 -37.92 -4.10 -22.52
N ARG A 519 -37.31 -5.24 -22.90
CA ARG A 519 -38.02 -6.52 -23.04
C ARG A 519 -38.37 -7.11 -21.66
N PRO A 520 -39.54 -7.74 -21.52
CA PRO A 520 -39.87 -8.48 -20.30
C PRO A 520 -39.01 -9.75 -20.21
N THR A 521 -38.49 -10.03 -19.02
CA THR A 521 -37.78 -11.27 -18.69
C THR A 521 -38.23 -11.80 -17.33
N HIS A 522 -38.17 -13.11 -17.16
CA HIS A 522 -38.45 -13.80 -15.89
C HIS A 522 -37.16 -14.21 -15.18
N ASN A 523 -36.08 -14.43 -15.93
CA ASN A 523 -34.72 -14.63 -15.42
C ASN A 523 -33.82 -13.51 -15.95
N TYR A 524 -33.54 -12.54 -15.09
CA TYR A 524 -32.78 -11.36 -15.48
C TYR A 524 -31.29 -11.67 -15.70
N ALA A 525 -30.71 -12.60 -14.94
CA ALA A 525 -29.31 -12.98 -15.08
C ALA A 525 -29.02 -13.67 -16.43
N VAL A 526 -29.83 -14.67 -16.80
CA VAL A 526 -29.72 -15.36 -18.10
C VAL A 526 -30.00 -14.40 -19.24
N HIS A 527 -31.04 -13.56 -19.14
CA HIS A 527 -31.30 -12.55 -20.16
C HIS A 527 -30.13 -11.56 -20.34
N LEU A 528 -29.45 -11.19 -19.25
CA LEU A 528 -28.29 -10.31 -19.31
C LEU A 528 -27.13 -10.98 -20.03
N HIS A 529 -26.91 -12.27 -19.79
CA HIS A 529 -25.92 -13.08 -20.49
C HIS A 529 -26.25 -13.19 -21.99
N ASP A 530 -27.41 -13.75 -22.33
CA ASP A 530 -27.77 -14.10 -23.72
C ASP A 530 -27.88 -12.88 -24.67
N GLU A 531 -28.35 -11.74 -24.14
CA GLU A 531 -28.72 -10.59 -24.99
C GLU A 531 -27.74 -9.43 -24.93
N HIS A 532 -26.96 -9.32 -23.84
CA HIS A 532 -26.14 -8.14 -23.57
C HIS A 532 -24.69 -8.47 -23.19
N SER A 533 -24.32 -9.75 -23.03
CA SER A 533 -22.92 -10.10 -22.80
C SER A 533 -22.04 -9.63 -23.98
N PRO A 534 -20.83 -9.10 -23.73
CA PRO A 534 -19.88 -8.74 -24.78
C PRO A 534 -19.48 -9.94 -25.64
N GLU A 535 -19.50 -11.13 -25.05
CA GLU A 535 -19.35 -12.41 -25.74
C GLU A 535 -20.71 -12.74 -26.34
N GLN A 536 -20.89 -12.46 -27.63
CA GLN A 536 -22.13 -12.75 -28.33
C GLN A 536 -22.32 -14.26 -28.42
N HIS A 537 -23.18 -14.83 -27.57
CA HIS A 537 -23.67 -16.18 -27.75
C HIS A 537 -24.84 -16.14 -28.72
N PRO A 538 -24.75 -16.79 -29.90
CA PRO A 538 -25.88 -16.87 -30.80
C PRO A 538 -27.01 -17.60 -30.07
N ARG A 539 -28.17 -16.94 -29.92
CA ARG A 539 -29.38 -17.56 -29.37
C ARG A 539 -29.58 -18.95 -29.99
N SER A 540 -29.80 -19.95 -29.14
CA SER A 540 -30.35 -21.24 -29.54
C SER A 540 -31.67 -21.01 -30.29
N ILE A 541 -31.64 -21.05 -31.63
CA ILE A 541 -32.85 -20.94 -32.45
C ILE A 541 -33.67 -22.19 -32.15
N ALA A 542 -34.91 -22.00 -31.71
CA ALA A 542 -35.77 -23.12 -31.37
C ALA A 542 -36.10 -23.97 -32.60
N GLY A 543 -35.48 -25.14 -32.71
CA GLY A 543 -35.87 -26.18 -33.67
C GLY A 543 -37.14 -26.92 -33.23
N PRO A 544 -37.76 -27.71 -34.13
CA PRO A 544 -38.96 -28.50 -33.82
C PRO A 544 -38.71 -29.63 -32.80
N LEU A 545 -37.45 -30.00 -32.58
CA LEU A 545 -37.01 -30.94 -31.56
C LEU A 545 -36.35 -30.18 -30.40
N TYR A 546 -36.95 -30.26 -29.22
CA TYR A 546 -36.38 -29.80 -27.96
C TYR A 546 -35.57 -30.95 -27.34
N ALA A 547 -34.29 -31.04 -27.71
CA ALA A 547 -33.36 -32.03 -27.17
C ALA A 547 -32.64 -31.52 -25.91
N PHE A 548 -32.50 -32.39 -24.91
CA PHE A 548 -31.95 -32.07 -23.60
C PHE A 548 -31.07 -33.23 -23.10
N SER A 549 -29.88 -32.92 -22.59
CA SER A 549 -28.93 -33.90 -22.07
C SER A 549 -28.78 -33.72 -20.57
N LEU A 550 -28.95 -34.80 -19.80
CA LEU A 550 -28.74 -34.84 -18.35
C LEU A 550 -27.60 -35.80 -18.02
N VAL A 551 -26.83 -35.48 -16.99
CA VAL A 551 -25.69 -36.30 -16.57
C VAL A 551 -25.86 -36.78 -15.13
N VAL A 552 -25.69 -38.09 -14.95
CA VAL A 552 -25.49 -38.73 -13.65
C VAL A 552 -24.02 -39.05 -13.53
N CYS A 553 -23.26 -38.17 -12.88
CA CYS A 553 -21.82 -38.35 -12.69
C CYS A 553 -21.53 -38.94 -11.30
N ARG A 554 -20.82 -40.06 -11.24
CA ARG A 554 -20.40 -40.72 -9.98
C ARG A 554 -18.88 -40.63 -9.83
N ARG A 555 -18.43 -40.13 -8.68
CA ARG A 555 -17.04 -40.17 -8.24
C ARG A 555 -16.79 -41.47 -7.49
N LYS A 556 -15.83 -42.30 -7.92
CA LYS A 556 -15.69 -43.67 -7.40
C LYS A 556 -15.06 -43.72 -6.02
N ARG A 557 -14.07 -42.87 -5.74
CA ARG A 557 -13.33 -42.89 -4.46
C ARG A 557 -14.23 -42.84 -3.21
N ASP A 558 -15.37 -42.16 -3.29
CA ASP A 558 -16.29 -41.94 -2.16
C ASP A 558 -17.77 -42.23 -2.47
N ASN A 559 -18.08 -42.74 -3.67
CA ASN A 559 -19.45 -43.02 -4.13
C ASN A 559 -20.40 -41.83 -4.06
N CYS A 560 -19.87 -40.61 -4.23
CA CYS A 560 -20.68 -39.40 -4.33
C CYS A 560 -21.11 -39.13 -5.77
N PHE A 561 -22.20 -38.40 -5.91
CA PHE A 561 -22.79 -37.97 -7.18
C PHE A 561 -22.77 -36.46 -7.31
N LEU A 562 -22.52 -35.99 -8.54
CA LEU A 562 -22.44 -34.56 -8.82
C LEU A 562 -23.85 -33.97 -8.89
N VAL A 563 -24.06 -32.87 -8.16
CA VAL A 563 -25.26 -32.03 -8.27
C VAL A 563 -24.87 -30.58 -8.43
N VAL A 564 -25.72 -29.82 -9.11
CA VAL A 564 -25.63 -28.37 -9.24
C VAL A 564 -26.65 -27.73 -8.32
N GLN A 565 -26.29 -26.64 -7.64
CA GLN A 565 -27.25 -25.79 -6.94
C GLN A 565 -27.72 -24.73 -7.92
N GLU A 566 -28.93 -24.92 -8.45
CA GLU A 566 -29.42 -24.06 -9.52
C GLU A 566 -29.71 -22.64 -9.05
N SER A 567 -29.62 -21.72 -10.00
CA SER A 567 -29.98 -20.32 -9.79
C SER A 567 -31.44 -20.18 -9.35
N GLY A 568 -31.78 -19.06 -8.71
CA GLY A 568 -33.16 -18.79 -8.30
C GLY A 568 -33.62 -19.50 -7.01
N SER A 569 -32.71 -20.09 -6.22
CA SER A 569 -33.07 -20.98 -5.09
C SER A 569 -33.94 -22.17 -5.51
N MET A 570 -33.76 -22.68 -6.73
CA MET A 570 -34.60 -23.73 -7.31
C MET A 570 -34.35 -25.13 -6.72
N GLY A 571 -33.20 -25.33 -6.06
CA GLY A 571 -32.82 -26.60 -5.46
C GLY A 571 -31.55 -27.19 -6.08
N PHE A 572 -31.14 -28.34 -5.53
CA PHE A 572 -30.12 -29.18 -6.14
C PHE A 572 -30.73 -30.01 -7.28
N TRP A 573 -29.98 -30.12 -8.37
CA TRP A 573 -30.38 -30.88 -9.56
C TRP A 573 -29.18 -31.59 -10.21
N LEU A 574 -29.46 -32.42 -11.23
CA LEU A 574 -28.43 -33.03 -12.05
C LEU A 574 -27.86 -32.01 -13.03
N PRO A 575 -26.55 -32.01 -13.30
CA PRO A 575 -26.02 -31.19 -14.38
C PRO A 575 -26.66 -31.57 -15.72
N GLY A 576 -26.96 -30.56 -16.53
CA GLY A 576 -27.41 -30.77 -17.91
C GLY A 576 -28.36 -29.71 -18.45
N GLY A 577 -28.24 -29.45 -19.75
CA GLY A 577 -28.99 -28.42 -20.44
C GLY A 577 -29.44 -28.83 -21.84
N ARG A 578 -29.73 -27.80 -22.64
CA ARG A 578 -30.30 -27.96 -23.97
C ARG A 578 -29.19 -28.26 -24.97
N VAL A 579 -29.47 -29.17 -25.91
CA VAL A 579 -28.56 -29.42 -27.03
C VAL A 579 -28.67 -28.26 -28.03
N GLU A 580 -27.53 -27.67 -28.37
CA GLU A 580 -27.46 -26.60 -29.36
C GLU A 580 -27.64 -27.11 -30.80
N LEU A 581 -27.93 -26.20 -31.73
CA LEU A 581 -28.07 -26.57 -33.14
C LEU A 581 -26.74 -27.05 -33.71
N GLY A 582 -26.73 -28.27 -34.25
CA GLY A 582 -25.52 -28.90 -34.78
C GLY A 582 -24.64 -29.55 -33.71
N GLU A 583 -24.98 -29.40 -32.43
CA GLU A 583 -24.30 -30.05 -31.32
C GLU A 583 -24.77 -31.51 -31.16
N GLN A 584 -23.86 -32.38 -30.74
CA GLN A 584 -24.17 -33.77 -30.44
C GLN A 584 -24.65 -33.91 -29.00
N LEU A 585 -25.52 -34.89 -28.74
CA LEU A 585 -26.14 -35.09 -27.42
C LEU A 585 -25.13 -35.34 -26.30
N ASP A 586 -24.07 -36.11 -26.59
CA ASP A 586 -22.94 -36.38 -25.70
C ASP A 586 -22.08 -35.13 -25.48
N LYS A 587 -21.85 -34.33 -26.52
CA LYS A 587 -21.10 -33.06 -26.40
C LYS A 587 -21.84 -32.00 -25.60
N ALA A 588 -23.16 -31.91 -25.75
CA ALA A 588 -23.99 -31.10 -24.89
C ALA A 588 -23.86 -31.53 -23.41
N ALA A 589 -23.89 -32.84 -23.14
CA ALA A 589 -23.74 -33.36 -21.79
C ALA A 589 -22.38 -32.98 -21.14
N GLU A 590 -21.29 -33.07 -21.91
CA GLU A 590 -19.95 -32.67 -21.49
C GLU A 590 -19.85 -31.14 -21.25
N ARG A 591 -20.36 -30.33 -22.18
CA ARG A 591 -20.36 -28.85 -22.10
C ARG A 591 -21.13 -28.35 -20.88
N GLU A 592 -22.39 -28.77 -20.76
CA GLU A 592 -23.30 -28.34 -19.70
C GLU A 592 -22.78 -28.72 -18.32
N THR A 593 -22.18 -29.92 -18.18
CA THR A 593 -21.59 -30.32 -16.89
C THR A 593 -20.37 -29.47 -16.54
N LEU A 594 -19.58 -29.06 -17.54
CA LEU A 594 -18.44 -28.16 -17.32
C LEU A 594 -18.92 -26.74 -16.96
N GLU A 595 -19.93 -26.22 -17.66
CA GLU A 595 -20.50 -24.89 -17.43
C GLU A 595 -21.19 -24.80 -16.06
N GLU A 596 -22.11 -25.71 -15.75
CA GLU A 596 -22.91 -25.63 -14.52
C GLU A 596 -22.15 -26.11 -13.27
N ALA A 597 -21.26 -27.11 -13.41
CA ALA A 597 -20.61 -27.75 -12.27
C ALA A 597 -19.08 -27.55 -12.21
N GLY A 598 -18.43 -27.11 -13.29
CA GLY A 598 -16.98 -26.96 -13.37
C GLY A 598 -16.20 -28.28 -13.44
N VAL A 599 -16.87 -29.42 -13.61
CA VAL A 599 -16.24 -30.74 -13.58
C VAL A 599 -16.16 -31.30 -14.99
N LYS A 600 -14.94 -31.59 -15.45
CA LYS A 600 -14.73 -32.36 -16.68
C LYS A 600 -15.11 -33.81 -16.45
N ILE A 601 -15.93 -34.36 -17.34
CA ILE A 601 -16.45 -35.72 -17.24
C ILE A 601 -16.03 -36.57 -18.44
N ARG A 602 -16.02 -37.89 -18.23
CA ARG A 602 -16.01 -38.91 -19.28
C ARG A 602 -17.35 -39.64 -19.23
N LEU A 603 -18.12 -39.54 -20.31
CA LEU A 603 -19.32 -40.35 -20.46
C LEU A 603 -18.93 -41.83 -20.60
N THR A 604 -19.61 -42.69 -19.88
CA THR A 604 -19.36 -44.15 -19.88
C THR A 604 -20.56 -44.95 -20.33
N GLY A 605 -21.75 -44.34 -20.38
CA GLY A 605 -22.93 -44.97 -20.96
C GLY A 605 -24.19 -44.12 -20.94
N VAL A 606 -25.29 -44.74 -21.35
CA VAL A 606 -26.64 -44.16 -21.40
C VAL A 606 -27.52 -44.91 -20.40
N LEU A 607 -28.18 -44.17 -19.52
CA LEU A 607 -29.15 -44.73 -18.58
C LEU A 607 -30.54 -44.81 -19.19
N LYS A 608 -30.94 -43.76 -19.94
CA LYS A 608 -32.26 -43.72 -20.55
C LYS A 608 -32.35 -42.70 -21.67
N ILE A 609 -33.16 -43.02 -22.67
CA ILE A 609 -33.59 -42.12 -23.74
C ILE A 609 -35.12 -41.97 -23.63
N GLU A 610 -35.61 -40.74 -23.59
CA GLU A 610 -37.03 -40.43 -23.47
C GLU A 610 -37.44 -39.53 -24.63
N PHE A 611 -38.37 -40.02 -25.46
CA PHE A 611 -39.01 -39.21 -26.49
C PHE A 611 -40.46 -38.93 -26.06
N ILE A 612 -40.79 -37.66 -25.91
CA ILE A 612 -42.08 -37.18 -25.42
C ILE A 612 -42.66 -36.25 -26.49
N PRO A 613 -43.59 -36.73 -27.34
CA PRO A 613 -44.27 -35.88 -28.30
C PRO A 613 -45.20 -34.90 -27.58
N ARG A 614 -45.16 -33.61 -27.96
CA ARG A 614 -46.11 -32.58 -27.50
C ARG A 614 -46.77 -31.92 -28.71
N SER A 615 -47.88 -31.24 -28.47
CA SER A 615 -48.68 -30.58 -29.51
C SER A 615 -47.93 -29.45 -30.23
N ASP A 616 -46.91 -28.87 -29.59
CA ASP A 616 -46.15 -27.70 -30.05
C ASP A 616 -44.66 -27.98 -30.32
N SER A 617 -44.14 -29.11 -29.85
CA SER A 617 -42.73 -29.52 -29.98
C SER A 617 -42.55 -30.99 -29.64
N ASN A 618 -41.51 -31.65 -30.19
CA ASN A 618 -41.10 -32.96 -29.68
C ASN A 618 -40.00 -32.75 -28.64
N ARG A 619 -40.09 -33.41 -27.49
CA ARG A 619 -39.02 -33.37 -26.47
C ARG A 619 -38.23 -34.67 -26.47
N LEU A 620 -36.92 -34.56 -26.65
CA LEU A 620 -35.98 -35.67 -26.48
C LEU A 620 -35.14 -35.40 -25.22
N ARG A 621 -35.09 -36.35 -24.29
CA ARG A 621 -34.23 -36.28 -23.11
C ARG A 621 -33.35 -37.51 -23.05
N ILE A 622 -32.04 -37.30 -22.94
CA ILE A 622 -31.07 -38.39 -22.74
C ILE A 622 -30.43 -38.22 -21.38
N ILE A 623 -30.38 -39.31 -20.62
CA ILE A 623 -29.73 -39.37 -19.32
C ILE A 623 -28.48 -40.21 -19.49
N PHE A 624 -27.32 -39.56 -19.40
CA PHE A 624 -26.01 -40.19 -19.49
C PHE A 624 -25.51 -40.60 -18.11
N PHE A 625 -24.71 -41.66 -18.09
CA PHE A 625 -23.85 -41.99 -16.97
C PHE A 625 -22.43 -41.52 -17.27
N ALA A 626 -21.80 -40.92 -16.27
CA ALA A 626 -20.47 -40.37 -16.39
C ALA A 626 -19.64 -40.60 -15.14
N GLU A 627 -18.34 -40.44 -15.31
CA GLU A 627 -17.34 -40.40 -14.26
C GLU A 627 -16.51 -39.12 -14.45
N PRO A 628 -15.88 -38.58 -13.39
CA PRO A 628 -14.88 -37.54 -13.58
C PRO A 628 -13.81 -37.97 -14.58
N ALA A 629 -13.38 -37.03 -15.43
CA ALA A 629 -12.29 -37.30 -16.37
C ALA A 629 -10.99 -37.62 -15.61
N ASP A 630 -10.75 -36.92 -14.50
CA ASP A 630 -9.68 -37.15 -13.52
C ASP A 630 -10.27 -37.10 -12.10
N GLU A 631 -10.10 -38.16 -11.29
CA GLU A 631 -10.60 -38.17 -9.90
C GLU A 631 -9.80 -37.28 -8.94
N ASN A 632 -8.59 -36.87 -9.33
CA ASN A 632 -7.75 -35.97 -8.54
C ASN A 632 -8.04 -34.49 -8.85
N ASP A 633 -8.71 -34.20 -9.97
CA ASP A 633 -9.08 -32.85 -10.41
C ASP A 633 -10.57 -32.81 -10.78
N CYS A 634 -11.42 -33.03 -9.77
CA CYS A 634 -12.88 -33.06 -9.92
C CYS A 634 -13.61 -32.26 -8.84
N GLU A 635 -12.96 -31.25 -8.27
CA GLU A 635 -13.61 -30.39 -7.30
C GLU A 635 -14.64 -29.48 -8.00
N PRO A 636 -15.91 -29.44 -7.53
CA PRO A 636 -16.94 -28.67 -8.20
C PRO A 636 -16.69 -27.17 -8.10
N LYS A 637 -17.20 -26.41 -9.07
CA LYS A 637 -17.10 -24.95 -9.05
C LYS A 637 -17.81 -24.37 -7.82
N THR A 638 -17.21 -23.32 -7.26
CA THR A 638 -17.71 -22.63 -6.05
C THR A 638 -18.01 -21.15 -6.28
N ILE A 639 -17.50 -20.56 -7.37
CA ILE A 639 -17.83 -19.18 -7.76
C ILE A 639 -19.20 -19.20 -8.42
N PRO A 640 -20.17 -18.40 -7.94
CA PRO A 640 -21.47 -18.30 -8.57
C PRO A 640 -21.38 -17.59 -9.92
N ASP A 641 -22.14 -18.07 -10.90
CA ASP A 641 -22.34 -17.43 -12.19
C ASP A 641 -23.82 -17.49 -12.59
N TYR A 642 -24.15 -17.17 -13.83
CA TYR A 642 -25.53 -17.17 -14.30
C TYR A 642 -26.10 -18.59 -14.47
N GLU A 643 -25.24 -19.61 -14.58
CA GLU A 643 -25.64 -21.01 -14.72
C GLU A 643 -26.01 -21.61 -13.36
N SER A 644 -25.20 -21.36 -12.33
CA SER A 644 -25.46 -21.95 -11.02
C SER A 644 -24.79 -21.19 -9.86
N TYR A 645 -25.30 -21.41 -8.65
CA TYR A 645 -24.67 -20.94 -7.42
C TYR A 645 -23.37 -21.71 -7.11
N GLY A 646 -23.09 -22.76 -7.87
CA GLY A 646 -22.01 -23.71 -7.68
C GLY A 646 -22.54 -25.14 -7.61
N ALA A 647 -21.62 -26.08 -7.46
CA ALA A 647 -21.94 -27.50 -7.45
C ALA A 647 -21.35 -28.20 -6.22
N MET A 648 -21.79 -29.44 -5.98
CA MET A 648 -21.27 -30.26 -4.90
C MET A 648 -21.39 -31.76 -5.21
N TRP A 649 -20.63 -32.54 -4.46
CA TRP A 649 -20.71 -33.99 -4.46
C TRP A 649 -21.60 -34.45 -3.29
N LEU A 650 -22.63 -35.25 -3.57
CA LEU A 650 -23.54 -35.79 -2.57
C LEU A 650 -23.54 -37.31 -2.55
N THR A 651 -23.58 -37.91 -1.37
CA THR A 651 -23.96 -39.32 -1.25
C THR A 651 -25.45 -39.50 -1.55
N TYR A 652 -25.86 -40.74 -1.80
CA TYR A 652 -27.27 -41.07 -1.97
C TYR A 652 -28.09 -40.73 -0.70
N GLU A 653 -27.54 -40.96 0.49
CA GLU A 653 -28.17 -40.64 1.77
C GLU A 653 -28.34 -39.13 1.96
N GLN A 654 -27.33 -38.33 1.61
CA GLN A 654 -27.43 -36.88 1.64
C GLN A 654 -28.49 -36.37 0.64
N THR A 655 -28.65 -37.04 -0.50
CA THR A 655 -29.70 -36.73 -1.47
C THR A 655 -31.11 -37.01 -0.92
N ILE A 656 -31.28 -38.09 -0.14
CA ILE A 656 -32.54 -38.35 0.60
C ILE A 656 -32.81 -37.23 1.60
N GLN A 657 -31.79 -36.78 2.34
CA GLN A 657 -31.94 -35.66 3.29
C GLN A 657 -32.38 -34.38 2.57
N CYS A 658 -31.77 -34.06 1.42
CA CYS A 658 -32.18 -32.91 0.61
C CYS A 658 -33.65 -33.04 0.16
N SER A 659 -34.06 -34.23 -0.29
CA SER A 659 -35.44 -34.49 -0.71
C SER A 659 -36.45 -34.28 0.42
N THR A 660 -36.18 -34.82 1.62
CA THR A 660 -37.08 -34.67 2.78
C THR A 660 -37.21 -33.22 3.25
N ARG A 661 -36.23 -32.37 2.94
CA ARG A 661 -36.21 -30.94 3.27
C ARG A 661 -36.69 -30.04 2.12
N GLY A 662 -37.12 -30.61 1.00
CA GLY A 662 -37.57 -29.85 -0.17
C GLY A 662 -36.46 -29.04 -0.84
N GLN A 663 -35.20 -29.50 -0.73
CA GLN A 663 -34.02 -28.82 -1.31
C GLN A 663 -33.63 -29.34 -2.68
N LEU A 664 -34.35 -30.33 -3.23
CA LEU A 664 -34.16 -30.77 -4.62
C LEU A 664 -35.16 -30.04 -5.51
N ARG A 665 -34.76 -29.63 -6.72
CA ARG A 665 -35.69 -29.09 -7.73
C ARG A 665 -36.78 -30.10 -8.11
N GLY A 666 -36.51 -31.39 -7.92
CA GLY A 666 -37.43 -32.49 -8.11
C GLY A 666 -36.73 -33.84 -7.97
N ASN A 667 -37.35 -34.91 -8.44
CA ASN A 667 -37.02 -36.27 -8.02
C ASN A 667 -35.90 -36.95 -8.84
N GLU A 668 -35.42 -36.33 -9.91
CA GLU A 668 -34.42 -36.90 -10.81
C GLU A 668 -33.12 -37.32 -10.09
N PRO A 669 -32.47 -36.48 -9.26
CA PRO A 669 -31.28 -36.90 -8.51
C PRO A 669 -31.55 -38.15 -7.66
N LEU A 670 -32.62 -38.13 -6.85
CA LEU A 670 -32.98 -39.25 -5.98
C LEU A 670 -33.22 -40.54 -6.78
N LYS A 671 -33.97 -40.44 -7.88
CA LYS A 671 -34.31 -41.57 -8.75
C LYS A 671 -33.05 -42.20 -9.35
N TRP A 672 -32.19 -41.39 -9.95
CA TRP A 672 -31.04 -41.90 -10.69
C TRP A 672 -29.90 -42.34 -9.78
N PHE A 673 -29.65 -41.64 -8.67
CA PHE A 673 -28.63 -42.06 -7.71
C PHE A 673 -29.02 -43.38 -7.05
N LYS A 674 -30.31 -43.57 -6.72
CA LYS A 674 -30.83 -44.88 -6.27
C LYS A 674 -30.60 -45.95 -7.33
N TYR A 675 -30.94 -45.67 -8.58
CA TYR A 675 -30.79 -46.62 -9.69
C TYR A 675 -29.34 -47.08 -9.84
N ILE A 676 -28.37 -46.16 -9.79
CA ILE A 676 -26.94 -46.49 -9.88
C ILE A 676 -26.41 -47.16 -8.62
N ALA A 677 -26.86 -46.73 -7.43
CA ALA A 677 -26.48 -47.36 -6.17
C ALA A 677 -26.99 -48.81 -6.04
N GLN A 678 -28.00 -49.17 -6.84
CA GLN A 678 -28.56 -50.52 -6.94
C GLN A 678 -28.05 -51.28 -8.17
N ASP A 679 -26.89 -50.89 -8.70
CA ASP A 679 -26.24 -51.50 -9.87
C ASP A 679 -27.17 -51.59 -11.10
N GLY A 680 -27.96 -50.54 -11.30
CA GLY A 680 -28.80 -50.39 -12.48
C GLY A 680 -28.02 -50.49 -13.79
N ILE A 681 -28.68 -50.93 -14.84
CA ILE A 681 -28.07 -51.18 -16.15
C ILE A 681 -27.60 -49.86 -16.78
N ILE A 682 -26.32 -49.83 -17.17
CA ILE A 682 -25.72 -48.75 -17.95
C ILE A 682 -25.53 -49.26 -19.38
N HIS A 683 -26.27 -48.71 -20.34
CA HIS A 683 -26.16 -49.11 -21.75
C HIS A 683 -24.90 -48.48 -22.38
N PRO A 684 -24.23 -49.15 -23.34
CA PRO A 684 -23.03 -48.61 -23.96
C PRO A 684 -23.36 -47.35 -24.79
N LEU A 685 -22.43 -46.40 -24.84
CA LEU A 685 -22.56 -45.18 -25.66
C LEU A 685 -22.78 -45.47 -27.16
N SER A 686 -22.37 -46.66 -27.63
CA SER A 686 -22.61 -47.12 -29.00
C SER A 686 -24.10 -47.23 -29.35
N ILE A 687 -25.02 -47.19 -28.38
CA ILE A 687 -26.46 -47.07 -28.66
C ILE A 687 -26.82 -45.77 -29.38
N LEU A 688 -25.98 -44.74 -29.26
CA LEU A 688 -26.09 -43.46 -29.96
C LEU A 688 -25.20 -43.42 -31.22
N SER A 689 -24.67 -44.58 -31.67
CA SER A 689 -23.67 -44.66 -32.74
C SER A 689 -24.09 -43.94 -34.02
N LYS A 690 -23.09 -43.30 -34.62
CA LYS A 690 -23.16 -42.65 -35.93
C LYS A 690 -22.82 -43.70 -36.97
N ASN A 691 -23.68 -43.91 -37.96
CA ASN A 691 -23.16 -44.38 -39.24
C ASN A 691 -22.47 -43.17 -39.87
N GLU A 692 -21.20 -43.32 -40.24
CA GLU A 692 -20.56 -42.39 -41.18
C GLU A 692 -21.37 -42.46 -42.48
N LEU A 693 -22.15 -41.41 -42.75
CA LEU A 693 -22.88 -41.20 -44.00
C LEU A 693 -22.09 -40.26 -44.89
#